data_AF-A0A7C2I6R1-F1
#
_entry.id   AF-A0A7C2I6R1-F1
#
_cell.length_a   1.000
_cell.length_b   1.000
_cell.length_c   1.000
_cell.angle_alpha   90.00
_cell.angle_beta   90.00
_cell.angle_gamma   90.00
#
_symmetry.space_group_name_H-M   'P 1'
#
loop_
_entity.id
_entity.type
_entity.pdbx_description
1 polymer ?
#
loop_
_entity_poly.entity_id
_entity_poly.type
_entity_poly.pdbx_seq_one_letter_code
_entity_poly.pdbx_strand_id
1 'polypeptide(L)'
;MKNLAPVWNRIPGLLVGAHLLAAAIENGAHASEGTPPFWAHAQRPPMGWNSWDCFGTTVTEAQTRAQADVMAALLRPHGWEYIVVDIQWYEPQARGYGYREGAELTMDEWGRLWPATNRFPSSAHGAGFKPLADYIHHKGLKFGVHLMRGIPRQAVHRNTPVKGTSYRARDIANTNSVCPWNPDMYGVQATHPGAQAWYDSVFELLAAWGVDYVKVDDISRPYHDHEGEIELIRRAIDRCGRPMVLSLSPGETPLSAGDHVVRHANLWRISDDFWDNWPALWEQFERLHQWTPFRGPGHWPDADMLPLGVLEFGRRTTRFTRDEQVTLMTLWCMARSPLMFGGDLTRLDAWTLSLLTNREVLAVHQSSRGNRQWFRQEHRIAWIAEDPATGDRFLALFHAPPPASLDPDRAVWQSPLVNGQTPGQGVEVDVALHGARELFLVVTDGGDDNFGDHANWVEPRLVMEGGELALVDLRWRSAQTGWGQIGIGRDAGGGPMRVAGRVITNGIGTHAFSVLAYDLPTGVRRFRAFAALDDEAVRLPRGATVRFLLFTNDPLPTSPPCTVSVDLTELGFSGPVRVRDLWAQQDLGRFEGRFGVELRPHAAGLYRLTPVRRASSTGQPGATRLWRSAAPGSAPRSLPPSMIGEKLDRGLIAFLQTNGQTFVSWRLLLRDPPAVRFWVDRSPDGQTNWQPCTPEPLADRCNFVDPHSAGRRWFYRVRALGPNGRVETSAPVRAEPVEGPTAFRRIRLQGNYRFDKVGLGDLDGDAALDFVIKQPHQVSDPGVWRPSEDTFKLEAYRSDGTFLWRRDLGWNIEQGVWWSPLLVYDLDGDGCAEVAVKTAPTDVDYRDATGRVTRGPEWCSILDGRTGRELARVDWPERGNVADWGDPNNNRASRHLMGVAYLDGRRPALLLLRGTYTKMVVHAYHFQEGRLVPVWQWCGDDERPPVRGQGMHGVHTVDLDGDGRDEIVLGAAVLRPGGRLFWNLGMGHPDAVYVSDVLPHRHGLEIMYGFETRQPRHGICLVEARTGRLIWGCDHPTDHVHSQGMFGDFDPDHPGPEFYAGEKFKPDRWVYGARDGRLLSQEDLGSLSPCALWWADGWIRWVAVRGRIGPYRGPGMDVYEGRVVAVGDVLGDWREELITCVPGELRIYTTTRPSGSRRLCWLHDRAYRTGLAHAAMGYLFPPQPTGSLILTVP
;
A
#
# COMPACT_ATOMS: atom_id res chain seq x y z
N MET A 1 -47.88 16.92 19.32
CA MET A 1 -49.07 16.64 20.16
C MET A 1 -50.33 16.88 19.35
N LYS A 2 -51.37 16.05 19.53
CA LYS A 2 -52.80 16.28 19.20
C LYS A 2 -53.21 16.68 17.75
N ASN A 3 -54.21 15.92 17.25
CA ASN A 3 -55.31 16.35 16.36
C ASN A 3 -54.96 16.66 14.88
N LEU A 4 -55.82 16.36 13.89
CA LEU A 4 -57.12 15.65 13.87
C LEU A 4 -57.36 14.99 12.49
N ALA A 5 -58.21 13.97 12.44
CA ALA A 5 -58.77 13.31 11.23
C ALA A 5 -60.30 13.62 11.19
N PRO A 6 -61.20 12.97 10.39
CA PRO A 6 -61.03 11.94 9.35
C PRO A 6 -61.63 12.36 7.97
N VAL A 7 -61.97 11.47 7.02
CA VAL A 7 -63.24 10.71 6.83
C VAL A 7 -63.06 9.77 5.60
N TRP A 8 -63.70 8.61 5.33
CA TRP A 8 -64.35 7.40 5.94
C TRP A 8 -64.48 6.44 4.70
N ASN A 9 -64.39 5.09 4.68
CA ASN A 9 -64.22 4.04 5.70
C ASN A 9 -63.76 2.67 5.09
N ARG A 10 -63.37 1.73 5.96
CA ARG A 10 -63.55 0.24 5.98
C ARG A 10 -64.51 -0.44 4.93
N ILE A 11 -64.44 -1.75 4.55
CA ILE A 11 -63.58 -2.95 4.88
C ILE A 11 -63.27 -3.77 3.56
N PRO A 12 -63.27 -5.13 3.54
CA PRO A 12 -62.11 -6.04 3.40
C PRO A 12 -61.76 -6.42 1.94
N GLY A 13 -60.71 -7.23 1.74
CA GLY A 13 -60.36 -7.82 0.44
C GLY A 13 -60.38 -9.36 0.43
N LEU A 14 -60.33 -9.95 -0.77
CA LEU A 14 -59.90 -11.33 -1.04
C LEU A 14 -59.62 -11.53 -2.55
N LEU A 15 -58.71 -12.46 -2.90
CA LEU A 15 -58.53 -13.21 -4.17
C LEU A 15 -58.71 -12.46 -5.54
N VAL A 16 -57.65 -12.24 -6.33
CA VAL A 16 -56.91 -13.18 -7.22
C VAL A 16 -57.54 -13.35 -8.62
N GLY A 17 -56.76 -13.01 -9.66
CA GLY A 17 -57.11 -13.14 -11.08
C GLY A 17 -57.87 -11.94 -11.67
N ALA A 18 -57.80 -11.61 -12.97
CA ALA A 18 -57.10 -12.29 -14.07
C ALA A 18 -56.97 -11.39 -15.33
N HIS A 19 -56.38 -11.96 -16.39
CA HIS A 19 -56.48 -11.58 -17.81
C HIS A 19 -55.82 -10.28 -18.32
N LEU A 20 -54.78 -10.49 -19.15
CA LEU A 20 -54.36 -9.59 -20.23
C LEU A 20 -54.69 -10.24 -21.58
N LEU A 21 -55.42 -9.51 -22.44
CA LEU A 21 -55.36 -9.62 -23.90
C LEU A 21 -55.32 -8.16 -24.41
N ALA A 22 -54.24 -7.70 -25.03
CA ALA A 22 -53.68 -8.07 -26.33
C ALA A 22 -54.36 -7.33 -27.51
N ALA A 23 -53.70 -6.26 -27.93
CA ALA A 23 -53.81 -5.65 -29.26
C ALA A 23 -52.38 -5.38 -29.75
N ALA A 24 -52.13 -5.50 -31.05
CA ALA A 24 -50.77 -5.50 -31.59
C ALA A 24 -50.18 -4.10 -31.78
N ILE A 25 -48.86 -4.01 -31.64
CA ILE A 25 -48.03 -3.03 -32.35
C ILE A 25 -47.10 -3.87 -33.26
N GLU A 26 -46.83 -3.35 -34.45
CA GLU A 26 -46.34 -4.15 -35.58
C GLU A 26 -44.87 -4.57 -35.45
N ASN A 27 -44.53 -5.73 -36.04
CA ASN A 27 -43.15 -6.16 -36.22
C ASN A 27 -42.46 -5.28 -37.28
N GLY A 28 -42.01 -4.10 -36.86
CA GLY A 28 -41.01 -3.31 -37.59
C GLY A 28 -39.72 -4.11 -37.66
N ALA A 29 -39.52 -4.84 -38.76
CA ALA A 29 -38.36 -5.70 -38.99
C ALA A 29 -37.11 -4.86 -39.30
N HIS A 30 -36.58 -4.17 -38.29
CA HIS A 30 -35.18 -3.76 -38.30
C HIS A 30 -34.33 -5.02 -38.41
N ALA A 31 -33.66 -5.18 -39.55
CA ALA A 31 -32.61 -6.17 -39.71
C ALA A 31 -31.58 -5.95 -38.59
N SER A 32 -31.08 -7.04 -38.02
CA SER A 32 -30.03 -6.97 -37.02
C SER A 32 -28.72 -6.50 -37.68
N GLU A 33 -28.50 -5.18 -37.71
CA GLU A 33 -27.19 -4.63 -38.03
C GLU A 33 -26.17 -5.26 -37.09
N GLY A 34 -25.18 -5.95 -37.66
CA GLY A 34 -24.16 -6.65 -36.88
C GLY A 34 -23.30 -5.66 -36.09
N THR A 35 -22.81 -6.08 -34.93
CA THR A 35 -21.87 -5.32 -34.10
C THR A 35 -20.77 -4.68 -34.96
N PRO A 36 -20.62 -3.34 -34.94
CA PRO A 36 -19.65 -2.65 -35.80
C PRO A 36 -18.22 -3.21 -35.62
N PRO A 37 -17.51 -3.62 -36.69
CA PRO A 37 -16.23 -4.32 -36.56
C PRO A 37 -15.16 -3.56 -35.76
N PHE A 38 -15.16 -2.22 -35.81
CA PHE A 38 -14.20 -1.39 -35.10
C PHE A 38 -14.38 -1.41 -33.57
N TRP A 39 -15.51 -1.90 -33.03
CA TRP A 39 -15.67 -2.16 -31.59
C TRP A 39 -14.66 -3.20 -31.08
N ALA A 40 -14.15 -4.07 -31.96
CA ALA A 40 -13.09 -5.02 -31.62
C ALA A 40 -11.78 -4.33 -31.17
N HIS A 41 -11.55 -3.07 -31.56
CA HIS A 41 -10.30 -2.35 -31.27
C HIS A 41 -10.22 -1.84 -29.83
N ALA A 42 -11.36 -1.68 -29.14
CA ALA A 42 -11.46 -1.16 -27.77
C ALA A 42 -12.37 -2.03 -26.88
N GLN A 43 -12.25 -3.36 -26.95
CA GLN A 43 -13.09 -4.31 -26.18
C GLN A 43 -13.02 -4.14 -24.64
N ARG A 44 -12.06 -3.36 -24.15
CA ARG A 44 -11.97 -2.83 -22.78
C ARG A 44 -11.64 -1.33 -22.88
N PRO A 45 -11.95 -0.51 -21.86
CA PRO A 45 -11.57 0.90 -21.89
C PRO A 45 -10.04 0.98 -21.90
N PRO A 46 -9.42 1.78 -22.79
CA PRO A 46 -7.98 1.95 -22.85
C PRO A 46 -7.36 2.40 -21.52
N MET A 47 -6.12 1.96 -21.30
CA MET A 47 -5.26 2.36 -20.18
C MET A 47 -3.93 2.85 -20.73
N GLY A 48 -3.51 4.06 -20.38
CA GLY A 48 -2.34 4.68 -20.99
C GLY A 48 -1.90 5.98 -20.34
N TRP A 49 -1.11 6.74 -21.10
CA TRP A 49 -0.52 8.02 -20.71
C TRP A 49 -0.71 9.02 -21.84
N ASN A 50 -0.93 10.29 -21.48
CA ASN A 50 -1.05 11.41 -22.39
C ASN A 50 -0.12 12.56 -21.94
N SER A 51 0.43 13.31 -22.90
CA SER A 51 1.41 14.37 -22.64
C SER A 51 0.85 15.72 -22.18
N TRP A 52 -0.46 15.97 -22.17
CA TRP A 52 -1.05 17.29 -21.97
C TRP A 52 -0.80 17.83 -20.56
N ASP A 53 -1.29 17.16 -19.51
CA ASP A 53 -1.26 17.74 -18.15
C ASP A 53 0.18 17.98 -17.64
N CYS A 54 1.17 17.25 -18.17
CA CYS A 54 2.59 17.43 -17.83
C CYS A 54 3.42 18.25 -18.84
N PHE A 55 3.11 18.28 -20.14
CA PHE A 55 3.93 18.93 -21.18
C PHE A 55 3.17 19.81 -22.20
N GLY A 56 1.84 19.94 -22.09
CA GLY A 56 0.99 20.77 -22.96
C GLY A 56 1.24 20.51 -24.45
N THR A 57 1.32 21.60 -25.23
CA THR A 57 1.62 21.54 -26.67
C THR A 57 3.08 21.20 -26.99
N THR A 58 3.96 21.04 -25.98
CA THR A 58 5.43 21.16 -26.16
C THR A 58 6.23 19.86 -26.12
N VAL A 59 5.59 18.71 -25.86
CA VAL A 59 6.29 17.43 -25.67
C VAL A 59 7.28 17.10 -26.79
N THR A 60 8.42 16.51 -26.41
CA THR A 60 9.52 16.07 -27.30
C THR A 60 9.64 14.56 -27.33
N GLU A 61 10.26 14.04 -28.39
CA GLU A 61 10.52 12.61 -28.57
C GLU A 61 11.29 11.97 -27.41
N ALA A 62 12.27 12.68 -26.86
CA ALA A 62 13.07 12.21 -25.73
C ALA A 62 12.21 12.04 -24.46
N GLN A 63 11.28 12.98 -24.22
CA GLN A 63 10.29 12.85 -23.15
C GLN A 63 9.37 11.66 -23.43
N THR A 64 8.73 11.57 -24.60
CA THR A 64 7.82 10.46 -24.94
C THR A 64 8.49 9.08 -24.78
N ARG A 65 9.76 8.94 -25.18
CA ARG A 65 10.55 7.71 -24.98
C ARG A 65 10.73 7.37 -23.50
N ALA A 66 11.06 8.36 -22.64
CA ALA A 66 11.22 8.15 -21.21
C ALA A 66 9.90 7.77 -20.50
N GLN A 67 8.76 8.33 -20.93
CA GLN A 67 7.43 7.97 -20.42
C GLN A 67 7.08 6.52 -20.81
N ALA A 68 7.38 6.13 -22.06
CA ALA A 68 7.24 4.75 -22.53
C ALA A 68 8.12 3.75 -21.77
N ASP A 69 9.36 4.14 -21.40
CA ASP A 69 10.25 3.32 -20.60
C ASP A 69 9.69 3.01 -19.21
N VAL A 70 9.18 4.02 -18.50
CA VAL A 70 8.59 3.83 -17.17
C VAL A 70 7.29 3.02 -17.26
N MET A 71 6.42 3.30 -18.23
CA MET A 71 5.21 2.51 -18.44
C MET A 71 5.55 1.03 -18.71
N ALA A 72 6.52 0.76 -19.59
CA ALA A 72 6.92 -0.60 -19.94
C ALA A 72 7.49 -1.39 -18.74
N ALA A 73 8.22 -0.70 -17.85
CA ALA A 73 8.83 -1.29 -16.66
C ALA A 73 7.82 -1.53 -15.51
N LEU A 74 6.98 -0.53 -15.19
CA LEU A 74 6.17 -0.53 -13.97
C LEU A 74 4.68 -0.83 -14.19
N LEU A 75 4.09 -0.28 -15.25
CA LEU A 75 2.63 -0.24 -15.42
C LEU A 75 2.10 -1.27 -16.44
N ARG A 76 2.89 -1.62 -17.45
CA ARG A 76 2.55 -2.65 -18.45
C ARG A 76 2.20 -4.01 -17.82
N PRO A 77 2.84 -4.50 -16.73
CA PRO A 77 2.41 -5.73 -16.04
C PRO A 77 1.04 -5.64 -15.35
N HIS A 78 0.39 -4.47 -15.38
CA HIS A 78 -0.92 -4.18 -14.78
C HIS A 78 -1.99 -3.78 -15.81
N GLY A 79 -1.64 -3.72 -17.11
CA GLY A 79 -2.58 -3.50 -18.22
C GLY A 79 -2.48 -2.15 -18.93
N TRP A 80 -1.61 -1.25 -18.48
CA TRP A 80 -1.36 0.03 -19.15
C TRP A 80 -0.57 -0.19 -20.44
N GLU A 81 -1.09 0.27 -21.58
CA GLU A 81 -0.50 -0.04 -22.90
C GLU A 81 -0.35 1.17 -23.86
N TYR A 82 -1.11 2.27 -23.73
CA TYR A 82 -1.06 3.39 -24.68
C TYR A 82 -0.10 4.52 -24.25
N ILE A 83 0.75 4.98 -25.17
CA ILE A 83 1.54 6.21 -25.04
C ILE A 83 1.05 7.20 -26.09
N VAL A 84 0.43 8.30 -25.66
CA VAL A 84 -0.26 9.26 -26.53
C VAL A 84 0.45 10.63 -26.52
N VAL A 85 0.76 11.14 -27.71
CA VAL A 85 1.28 12.50 -27.92
C VAL A 85 0.13 13.44 -28.26
N ASP A 86 -0.08 14.46 -27.43
CA ASP A 86 -1.14 15.45 -27.60
C ASP A 86 -0.85 16.48 -28.72
N ILE A 87 -1.81 17.36 -28.99
CA ILE A 87 -1.90 18.27 -30.14
C ILE A 87 -0.70 19.22 -30.31
N GLN A 88 -0.64 19.83 -31.50
CA GLN A 88 0.45 20.69 -31.95
C GLN A 88 1.85 20.04 -31.97
N TRP A 89 1.95 18.70 -32.02
CA TRP A 89 3.19 17.99 -32.36
C TRP A 89 3.80 18.39 -33.72
N TYR A 90 3.00 19.03 -34.57
CA TYR A 90 3.37 19.60 -35.87
C TYR A 90 3.83 21.07 -35.81
N GLU A 91 3.61 21.79 -34.71
CA GLU A 91 4.10 23.18 -34.58
C GLU A 91 5.51 23.21 -33.95
N PRO A 92 6.53 23.73 -34.66
CA PRO A 92 7.92 23.72 -34.19
C PRO A 92 8.21 24.75 -33.10
N GLN A 93 7.32 25.72 -32.88
CA GLN A 93 7.51 26.85 -31.96
C GLN A 93 6.43 26.93 -30.85
N ALA A 94 5.67 25.85 -30.65
CA ALA A 94 4.68 25.71 -29.59
C ALA A 94 5.25 26.01 -28.18
N ARG A 95 4.44 26.61 -27.30
CA ARG A 95 4.86 27.02 -25.94
C ARG A 95 3.73 26.88 -24.91
N GLY A 96 3.97 26.12 -23.84
CA GLY A 96 3.04 26.00 -22.72
C GLY A 96 1.75 25.26 -23.11
N TYR A 97 0.62 25.85 -22.74
CA TYR A 97 -0.72 25.44 -23.16
C TYR A 97 -1.33 26.37 -24.22
N GLY A 98 -0.58 27.40 -24.67
CA GLY A 98 -1.09 28.44 -25.56
C GLY A 98 -0.86 28.14 -27.03
N TYR A 99 -1.85 28.46 -27.86
CA TYR A 99 -1.79 28.42 -29.32
C TYR A 99 -1.35 29.77 -29.88
N ARG A 100 -0.67 29.77 -31.04
CA ARG A 100 -0.21 31.02 -31.68
C ARG A 100 -0.97 31.28 -32.98
N GLU A 101 -1.64 32.41 -33.07
CA GLU A 101 -2.26 32.85 -34.31
C GLU A 101 -1.18 33.06 -35.40
N GLY A 102 -1.47 32.58 -36.63
CA GLY A 102 -0.54 32.70 -37.75
C GLY A 102 0.70 31.80 -37.67
N ALA A 103 0.71 30.75 -36.84
CA ALA A 103 1.81 29.80 -36.77
C ALA A 103 2.13 29.13 -38.13
N GLU A 104 3.42 29.05 -38.49
CA GLU A 104 3.85 28.18 -39.58
C GLU A 104 3.91 26.74 -39.08
N LEU A 105 3.04 25.90 -39.66
CA LEU A 105 2.89 24.50 -39.29
C LEU A 105 3.77 23.61 -40.16
N THR A 106 4.31 22.52 -39.60
CA THR A 106 5.05 21.54 -40.40
C THR A 106 4.05 20.68 -41.19
N MET A 107 4.18 20.64 -42.52
CA MET A 107 3.28 19.90 -43.42
C MET A 107 4.05 19.22 -44.55
N ASP A 108 3.44 18.20 -45.16
CA ASP A 108 3.90 17.64 -46.43
C ASP A 108 3.34 18.39 -47.66
N GLU A 109 3.73 17.94 -48.86
CA GLU A 109 3.34 18.51 -50.16
C GLU A 109 1.82 18.43 -50.45
N TRP A 110 1.10 17.51 -49.79
CA TRP A 110 -0.35 17.34 -49.89
C TRP A 110 -1.10 18.23 -48.88
N GLY A 111 -0.36 18.82 -47.92
CA GLY A 111 -0.89 19.67 -46.85
C GLY A 111 -1.22 18.92 -45.56
N ARG A 112 -0.85 17.63 -45.44
CA ARG A 112 -1.03 16.83 -44.23
C ARG A 112 0.00 17.25 -43.18
N LEU A 113 -0.41 17.34 -41.92
CA LEU A 113 0.46 17.76 -40.81
C LEU A 113 1.59 16.74 -40.56
N TRP A 114 2.78 17.23 -40.22
CA TRP A 114 4.01 16.43 -40.09
C TRP A 114 4.72 16.72 -38.74
N PRO A 115 5.42 15.76 -38.10
CA PRO A 115 6.00 16.02 -36.78
C PRO A 115 7.18 16.98 -36.83
N ALA A 116 7.13 18.02 -36.00
CA ALA A 116 8.12 19.09 -35.97
C ALA A 116 9.51 18.53 -35.64
N THR A 117 10.43 18.56 -36.60
CA THR A 117 11.73 17.86 -36.54
C THR A 117 12.67 18.37 -35.43
N ASN A 118 12.45 19.58 -34.91
CA ASN A 118 13.18 20.09 -33.76
C ASN A 118 12.75 19.50 -32.41
N ARG A 119 11.54 18.90 -32.34
CA ARG A 119 10.99 18.18 -31.17
C ARG A 119 10.99 16.67 -31.36
N PHE A 120 10.84 16.24 -32.62
CA PHE A 120 10.83 14.83 -33.06
C PHE A 120 11.92 14.61 -34.11
N PRO A 121 13.22 14.59 -33.72
CA PRO A 121 14.33 14.51 -34.67
C PRO A 121 14.32 13.24 -35.52
N SER A 122 13.70 12.15 -35.05
CA SER A 122 13.52 10.94 -35.87
C SER A 122 12.47 11.08 -36.98
N SER A 123 11.68 12.15 -37.01
CA SER A 123 10.69 12.41 -38.08
C SER A 123 11.29 12.94 -39.39
N ALA A 124 12.58 13.27 -39.37
CA ALA A 124 13.33 13.77 -40.51
C ALA A 124 13.37 12.77 -41.69
N HIS A 125 13.80 13.26 -42.85
CA HIS A 125 14.02 12.46 -44.07
C HIS A 125 12.80 11.61 -44.52
N GLY A 126 11.58 12.03 -44.18
CA GLY A 126 10.34 11.35 -44.58
C GLY A 126 9.88 10.22 -43.64
N ALA A 127 10.54 10.02 -42.48
CA ALA A 127 10.18 8.94 -41.56
C ALA A 127 8.94 9.23 -40.69
N GLY A 128 8.67 10.50 -40.37
CA GLY A 128 7.50 10.90 -39.56
C GLY A 128 7.51 10.24 -38.17
N PHE A 129 6.35 9.82 -37.65
CA PHE A 129 6.31 9.16 -36.33
C PHE A 129 6.80 7.70 -36.32
N LYS A 130 7.11 7.09 -37.47
CA LYS A 130 7.43 5.65 -37.54
C LYS A 130 8.54 5.20 -36.56
N PRO A 131 9.68 5.91 -36.39
CA PRO A 131 10.74 5.47 -35.48
C PRO A 131 10.46 5.73 -33.99
N LEU A 132 9.40 6.48 -33.66
CA LEU A 132 8.89 6.61 -32.31
C LEU A 132 7.86 5.51 -32.01
N ALA A 133 6.94 5.25 -32.94
CA ALA A 133 5.98 4.15 -32.86
C ALA A 133 6.69 2.80 -32.75
N ASP A 134 7.67 2.51 -33.61
CA ASP A 134 8.44 1.25 -33.59
C ASP A 134 9.16 1.01 -32.25
N TYR A 135 9.63 2.07 -31.60
CA TYR A 135 10.24 1.98 -30.28
C TYR A 135 9.23 1.62 -29.19
N ILE A 136 8.06 2.27 -29.22
CA ILE A 136 6.95 2.01 -28.28
C ILE A 136 6.41 0.59 -28.49
N HIS A 137 6.27 0.14 -29.75
CA HIS A 137 5.93 -1.25 -30.09
C HIS A 137 6.99 -2.25 -29.62
N HIS A 138 8.28 -1.92 -29.72
CA HIS A 138 9.36 -2.78 -29.21
C HIS A 138 9.35 -2.93 -27.68
N LYS A 139 8.83 -1.93 -26.94
CA LYS A 139 8.52 -2.05 -25.50
C LYS A 139 7.28 -2.91 -25.21
N GLY A 140 6.55 -3.31 -26.25
CA GLY A 140 5.27 -4.02 -26.16
C GLY A 140 4.12 -3.12 -25.71
N LEU A 141 4.20 -1.83 -26.03
CA LEU A 141 3.17 -0.80 -25.83
C LEU A 141 2.57 -0.41 -27.20
N LYS A 142 1.62 0.53 -27.18
CA LYS A 142 0.90 1.10 -28.33
C LYS A 142 1.15 2.59 -28.42
N PHE A 143 1.18 3.14 -29.64
CA PHE A 143 1.43 4.57 -29.87
C PHE A 143 0.16 5.30 -30.32
N GLY A 144 -0.09 6.47 -29.76
CA GLY A 144 -1.21 7.33 -30.14
C GLY A 144 -0.82 8.78 -30.40
N VAL A 145 -1.65 9.47 -31.17
CA VAL A 145 -1.54 10.91 -31.43
C VAL A 145 -2.89 11.60 -31.30
N HIS A 146 -2.89 12.89 -30.98
CA HIS A 146 -4.08 13.73 -31.15
C HIS A 146 -4.02 14.49 -32.47
N LEU A 147 -5.17 14.68 -33.12
CA LEU A 147 -5.32 15.51 -34.31
C LEU A 147 -6.27 16.66 -33.99
N MET A 148 -6.11 17.80 -34.64
CA MET A 148 -7.21 18.75 -34.78
C MET A 148 -8.11 18.33 -35.95
N ARG A 149 -9.42 18.54 -35.83
CA ARG A 149 -10.41 18.31 -36.90
C ARG A 149 -10.07 19.10 -38.17
N GLY A 150 -10.41 18.54 -39.32
CA GLY A 150 -10.52 19.26 -40.58
C GLY A 150 -9.24 19.28 -41.41
N ILE A 151 -8.89 20.47 -41.92
CA ILE A 151 -7.76 20.72 -42.83
C ILE A 151 -6.99 21.99 -42.41
N PRO A 152 -5.64 22.01 -42.44
CA PRO A 152 -4.89 23.17 -41.96
C PRO A 152 -5.20 24.44 -42.76
N ARG A 153 -5.38 25.58 -42.08
CA ARG A 153 -5.57 26.88 -42.74
C ARG A 153 -4.42 27.18 -43.70
N GLN A 154 -3.20 26.81 -43.29
CA GLN A 154 -2.00 26.89 -44.13
C GLN A 154 -2.10 26.09 -45.44
N ALA A 155 -2.70 24.89 -45.43
CA ALA A 155 -2.93 24.09 -46.63
C ALA A 155 -3.96 24.74 -47.57
N VAL A 156 -5.02 25.31 -47.01
CA VAL A 156 -6.06 26.07 -47.75
C VAL A 156 -5.48 27.36 -48.36
N HIS A 157 -4.67 28.12 -47.61
CA HIS A 157 -3.99 29.30 -48.12
C HIS A 157 -3.00 28.95 -49.24
N ARG A 158 -2.17 27.90 -49.06
CA ARG A 158 -1.22 27.40 -50.07
C ARG A 158 -1.90 26.63 -51.23
N ASN A 159 -3.18 26.30 -51.09
CA ASN A 159 -4.01 25.51 -52.01
C ASN A 159 -3.39 24.16 -52.46
N THR A 160 -2.92 23.38 -51.48
CA THR A 160 -2.26 22.08 -51.72
C THR A 160 -3.17 21.08 -52.44
N PRO A 161 -2.62 20.15 -53.25
CA PRO A 161 -3.40 19.09 -53.87
C PRO A 161 -3.90 18.07 -52.84
N VAL A 162 -5.14 17.59 -52.98
CA VAL A 162 -5.66 16.49 -52.17
C VAL A 162 -5.21 15.17 -52.80
N LYS A 163 -4.37 14.42 -52.07
CA LYS A 163 -3.70 13.20 -52.54
C LYS A 163 -4.69 12.23 -53.22
N GLY A 164 -4.32 11.74 -54.41
CA GLY A 164 -5.12 10.78 -55.16
C GLY A 164 -6.32 11.36 -55.92
N THR A 165 -6.52 12.69 -55.91
CA THR A 165 -7.63 13.36 -56.61
C THR A 165 -7.17 14.52 -57.50
N SER A 166 -8.09 15.07 -58.28
CA SER A 166 -7.92 16.35 -58.98
C SER A 166 -8.24 17.59 -58.11
N TYR A 167 -8.76 17.40 -56.89
CA TYR A 167 -9.17 18.46 -55.98
C TYR A 167 -8.00 19.04 -55.19
N ARG A 168 -8.22 20.23 -54.61
CA ARG A 168 -7.29 20.96 -53.76
C ARG A 168 -7.93 21.36 -52.44
N ALA A 169 -7.08 21.79 -51.50
CA ALA A 169 -7.50 22.17 -50.15
C ALA A 169 -8.63 23.22 -50.13
N ARG A 170 -8.66 24.20 -51.06
CA ARG A 170 -9.74 25.19 -51.15
C ARG A 170 -11.07 24.64 -51.66
N ASP A 171 -11.06 23.55 -52.41
CA ASP A 171 -12.27 22.94 -52.97
C ASP A 171 -13.06 22.18 -51.89
N ILE A 172 -12.36 21.70 -50.85
CA ILE A 172 -12.92 20.85 -49.79
C ILE A 172 -13.06 21.54 -48.43
N ALA A 173 -12.41 22.68 -48.19
CA ALA A 173 -12.43 23.34 -46.89
C ALA A 173 -13.73 24.10 -46.64
N ASN A 174 -14.28 23.99 -45.44
CA ASN A 174 -15.36 24.84 -44.95
C ASN A 174 -14.75 26.00 -44.14
N THR A 175 -14.44 27.12 -44.80
CA THR A 175 -13.80 28.28 -44.16
C THR A 175 -14.68 28.99 -43.11
N ASN A 176 -15.97 28.65 -43.04
CA ASN A 176 -16.90 29.16 -42.03
C ASN A 176 -16.92 28.27 -40.78
N SER A 177 -16.44 27.03 -40.86
CA SER A 177 -16.24 26.15 -39.70
C SER A 177 -14.81 26.33 -39.20
N VAL A 178 -14.68 26.89 -37.99
CA VAL A 178 -13.41 27.20 -37.34
C VAL A 178 -13.43 26.76 -35.89
N CYS A 179 -12.31 26.24 -35.41
CA CYS A 179 -12.07 26.11 -33.98
C CYS A 179 -11.99 27.52 -33.35
N PRO A 180 -12.68 27.78 -32.22
CA PRO A 180 -12.66 29.08 -31.55
C PRO A 180 -11.48 29.26 -30.58
N TRP A 181 -10.81 28.19 -30.18
CA TRP A 181 -9.69 28.21 -29.21
C TRP A 181 -8.32 27.87 -29.83
N ASN A 182 -8.27 27.22 -31.00
CA ASN A 182 -7.05 26.92 -31.75
C ASN A 182 -7.13 27.49 -33.19
N PRO A 183 -6.07 28.12 -33.73
CA PRO A 183 -6.10 28.79 -35.03
C PRO A 183 -5.68 27.91 -36.23
N ASP A 184 -5.30 26.64 -36.01
CA ASP A 184 -4.55 25.83 -36.98
C ASP A 184 -5.40 25.38 -38.19
N MET A 185 -6.70 25.14 -37.98
CA MET A 185 -7.57 24.40 -38.91
C MET A 185 -8.82 25.17 -39.39
N TYR A 186 -9.32 24.77 -40.56
CA TYR A 186 -10.72 24.92 -40.99
C TYR A 186 -11.38 23.54 -41.00
N GLY A 187 -12.71 23.48 -40.85
CA GLY A 187 -13.47 22.25 -41.08
C GLY A 187 -13.41 21.77 -42.53
N VAL A 188 -13.85 20.54 -42.79
CA VAL A 188 -13.97 19.98 -44.16
C VAL A 188 -15.45 19.86 -44.54
N GLN A 189 -15.80 20.27 -45.77
CA GLN A 189 -17.14 20.16 -46.33
C GLN A 189 -17.48 18.68 -46.55
N ALA A 190 -18.11 18.02 -45.57
CA ALA A 190 -18.30 16.57 -45.59
C ALA A 190 -19.13 16.04 -46.77
N THR A 191 -19.95 16.90 -47.40
CA THR A 191 -20.73 16.62 -48.60
C THR A 191 -19.93 16.71 -49.91
N HIS A 192 -18.71 17.26 -49.90
CA HIS A 192 -17.89 17.41 -51.10
C HIS A 192 -17.18 16.09 -51.46
N PRO A 193 -17.20 15.62 -52.73
CA PRO A 193 -16.64 14.30 -53.11
C PRO A 193 -15.16 14.11 -52.78
N GLY A 194 -14.37 15.18 -52.71
CA GLY A 194 -12.96 15.12 -52.29
C GLY A 194 -12.72 14.95 -50.78
N ALA A 195 -13.75 15.11 -49.92
CA ALA A 195 -13.60 15.15 -48.47
C ALA A 195 -13.19 13.79 -47.86
N GLN A 196 -13.75 12.67 -48.36
CA GLN A 196 -13.32 11.33 -47.93
C GLN A 196 -11.87 11.05 -48.35
N ALA A 197 -11.46 11.45 -49.55
CA ALA A 197 -10.09 11.24 -50.03
C ALA A 197 -9.05 12.01 -49.20
N TRP A 198 -9.40 13.20 -48.70
CA TRP A 198 -8.58 13.92 -47.73
C TRP A 198 -8.38 13.11 -46.45
N TYR A 199 -9.45 12.69 -45.78
CA TYR A 199 -9.34 11.92 -44.53
C TYR A 199 -8.71 10.54 -44.75
N ASP A 200 -9.06 9.82 -45.81
CA ASP A 200 -8.40 8.56 -46.22
C ASP A 200 -6.86 8.79 -46.33
N SER A 201 -6.42 9.88 -46.97
CA SER A 201 -4.99 10.21 -47.10
C SER A 201 -4.30 10.59 -45.79
N VAL A 202 -5.03 11.11 -44.79
CA VAL A 202 -4.50 11.39 -43.45
C VAL A 202 -4.34 10.10 -42.66
N PHE A 203 -5.35 9.23 -42.63
CA PHE A 203 -5.26 7.97 -41.89
C PHE A 203 -4.34 6.94 -42.55
N GLU A 204 -4.16 6.97 -43.88
CA GLU A 204 -3.03 6.29 -44.55
C GLU A 204 -1.66 6.70 -44.00
N LEU A 205 -1.45 7.99 -43.69
CA LEU A 205 -0.17 8.49 -43.15
C LEU A 205 0.07 7.99 -41.73
N LEU A 206 -0.96 8.04 -40.88
CA LEU A 206 -0.92 7.53 -39.51
C LEU A 206 -0.75 6.01 -39.48
N ALA A 207 -1.35 5.29 -40.44
CA ALA A 207 -1.17 3.85 -40.60
C ALA A 207 0.27 3.50 -41.02
N ALA A 208 0.84 4.25 -41.97
CA ALA A 208 2.24 4.11 -42.38
C ALA A 208 3.24 4.42 -41.25
N TRP A 209 2.88 5.33 -40.33
CA TRP A 209 3.65 5.61 -39.11
C TRP A 209 3.42 4.60 -37.99
N GLY A 210 2.46 3.68 -38.10
CA GLY A 210 2.19 2.68 -37.06
C GLY A 210 1.38 3.17 -35.86
N VAL A 211 0.57 4.23 -36.00
CA VAL A 211 -0.33 4.70 -34.93
C VAL A 211 -1.39 3.63 -34.59
N ASP A 212 -1.66 3.39 -33.30
CA ASP A 212 -2.71 2.48 -32.77
C ASP A 212 -3.95 3.22 -32.23
N TYR A 213 -3.81 4.52 -31.93
CA TYR A 213 -4.81 5.33 -31.22
C TYR A 213 -4.83 6.75 -31.77
N VAL A 214 -6.02 7.28 -32.07
CA VAL A 214 -6.20 8.65 -32.51
C VAL A 214 -7.33 9.30 -31.72
N LYS A 215 -7.06 10.43 -31.07
CA LYS A 215 -8.08 11.34 -30.54
C LYS A 215 -8.19 12.53 -31.49
N VAL A 216 -9.40 12.91 -31.85
CA VAL A 216 -9.65 14.07 -32.71
C VAL A 216 -10.27 15.17 -31.87
N ASP A 217 -9.58 16.30 -31.84
CA ASP A 217 -9.92 17.50 -31.10
C ASP A 217 -10.59 18.55 -32.01
N ASP A 218 -11.42 19.42 -31.44
CA ASP A 218 -12.35 20.36 -32.09
C ASP A 218 -13.56 19.70 -32.76
N ILE A 219 -13.97 18.52 -32.29
CA ILE A 219 -15.03 17.74 -32.94
C ILE A 219 -16.31 17.59 -32.12
N SER A 220 -16.27 17.60 -30.79
CA SER A 220 -17.46 17.31 -29.96
C SER A 220 -18.38 18.51 -29.67
N ARG A 221 -17.94 19.76 -29.84
CA ARG A 221 -18.73 20.97 -29.54
C ARG A 221 -18.53 22.05 -30.63
N PRO A 222 -19.54 22.42 -31.43
CA PRO A 222 -20.89 21.83 -31.53
C PRO A 222 -20.87 20.47 -32.25
N TYR A 223 -21.54 19.46 -31.70
CA TYR A 223 -21.50 18.10 -32.25
C TYR A 223 -22.18 17.96 -33.62
N HIS A 224 -23.42 18.46 -33.73
CA HIS A 224 -24.28 18.22 -34.90
C HIS A 224 -23.71 18.79 -36.21
N ASP A 225 -22.96 19.89 -36.14
CA ASP A 225 -22.28 20.49 -37.31
C ASP A 225 -21.08 19.65 -37.80
N HIS A 226 -20.60 18.70 -36.98
CA HIS A 226 -19.40 17.89 -37.22
C HIS A 226 -19.68 16.39 -37.45
N GLU A 227 -20.94 15.94 -37.35
CA GLU A 227 -21.33 14.52 -37.55
C GLU A 227 -20.78 13.93 -38.86
N GLY A 228 -20.91 14.68 -39.96
CA GLY A 228 -20.36 14.28 -41.26
C GLY A 228 -18.84 14.13 -41.29
N GLU A 229 -18.08 14.93 -40.52
CA GLU A 229 -16.63 14.76 -40.40
C GLU A 229 -16.28 13.53 -39.54
N ILE A 230 -17.03 13.28 -38.46
CA ILE A 230 -16.88 12.07 -37.62
C ILE A 230 -17.07 10.81 -38.47
N GLU A 231 -18.10 10.75 -39.32
CA GLU A 231 -18.30 9.62 -40.23
C GLU A 231 -17.14 9.44 -41.23
N LEU A 232 -16.65 10.54 -41.83
CA LEU A 232 -15.52 10.49 -42.77
C LEU A 232 -14.26 9.95 -42.10
N ILE A 233 -13.97 10.40 -40.88
CA ILE A 233 -12.87 9.93 -40.04
C ILE A 233 -13.00 8.43 -39.73
N ARG A 234 -14.18 7.96 -39.31
CA ARG A 234 -14.45 6.53 -39.06
C ARG A 234 -14.17 5.69 -40.31
N ARG A 235 -14.75 6.09 -41.45
CA ARG A 235 -14.55 5.43 -42.75
C ARG A 235 -13.08 5.42 -43.18
N ALA A 236 -12.32 6.48 -42.90
CA ALA A 236 -10.91 6.55 -43.22
C ALA A 236 -10.06 5.59 -42.38
N ILE A 237 -10.33 5.46 -41.07
CA ILE A 237 -9.67 4.47 -40.22
C ILE A 237 -10.00 3.05 -40.68
N ASP A 238 -11.27 2.77 -41.00
CA ASP A 238 -11.70 1.45 -41.49
C ASP A 238 -11.06 1.05 -42.83
N ARG A 239 -10.57 2.03 -43.61
CA ARG A 239 -9.91 1.83 -44.91
C ARG A 239 -8.38 1.82 -44.85
N CYS A 240 -7.75 2.45 -43.85
CA CYS A 240 -6.30 2.66 -43.83
C CYS A 240 -5.45 1.38 -43.64
N GLY A 241 -6.08 0.21 -43.49
CA GLY A 241 -5.41 -1.10 -43.40
C GLY A 241 -4.77 -1.40 -42.05
N ARG A 242 -4.88 -0.50 -41.06
CA ARG A 242 -4.38 -0.68 -39.70
C ARG A 242 -5.48 -0.42 -38.66
N PRO A 243 -5.76 -1.35 -37.74
CA PRO A 243 -6.68 -1.11 -36.63
C PRO A 243 -6.24 0.09 -35.78
N MET A 244 -7.13 1.07 -35.58
CA MET A 244 -6.92 2.17 -34.65
C MET A 244 -8.17 2.42 -33.79
N VAL A 245 -7.94 2.76 -32.52
CA VAL A 245 -8.96 3.29 -31.62
C VAL A 245 -9.23 4.75 -31.95
N LEU A 246 -10.51 5.15 -32.10
CA LEU A 246 -10.91 6.55 -32.30
C LEU A 246 -11.52 7.15 -31.03
N SER A 247 -10.99 8.30 -30.58
CA SER A 247 -11.57 9.15 -29.54
C SER A 247 -11.98 10.53 -30.10
N LEU A 248 -13.00 11.16 -29.51
CA LEU A 248 -13.57 12.46 -29.93
C LEU A 248 -13.54 13.47 -28.76
N SER A 249 -13.10 14.70 -28.99
CA SER A 249 -12.81 15.71 -27.94
C SER A 249 -12.53 17.12 -28.54
N PRO A 250 -12.08 18.11 -27.74
CA PRO A 250 -12.73 18.48 -26.48
C PRO A 250 -14.15 18.99 -26.79
N GLY A 251 -14.89 19.26 -25.73
CA GLY A 251 -16.32 19.52 -25.82
C GLY A 251 -17.10 18.39 -25.19
N GLU A 252 -17.98 18.73 -24.26
CA GLU A 252 -19.01 17.84 -23.74
C GLU A 252 -19.87 17.31 -24.90
N THR A 253 -19.64 16.05 -25.28
CA THR A 253 -20.49 15.35 -26.26
C THR A 253 -21.93 15.34 -25.74
N PRO A 254 -22.94 15.77 -26.51
CA PRO A 254 -24.32 15.84 -26.02
C PRO A 254 -24.95 14.44 -25.97
N LEU A 255 -25.71 14.15 -24.91
CA LEU A 255 -26.41 12.86 -24.73
C LEU A 255 -27.38 12.52 -25.86
N SER A 256 -27.92 13.53 -26.56
CA SER A 256 -28.75 13.37 -27.76
C SER A 256 -28.02 12.68 -28.91
N ALA A 257 -26.69 12.73 -28.95
CA ALA A 257 -25.85 12.09 -29.96
C ALA A 257 -25.39 10.66 -29.59
N GLY A 258 -25.87 10.10 -28.48
CA GLY A 258 -25.40 8.81 -27.95
C GLY A 258 -25.44 7.64 -28.96
N ASP A 259 -26.52 7.51 -29.73
CA ASP A 259 -26.65 6.47 -30.76
C ASP A 259 -25.69 6.69 -31.95
N HIS A 260 -25.40 7.95 -32.31
CA HIS A 260 -24.47 8.28 -33.39
C HIS A 260 -23.03 8.01 -32.94
N VAL A 261 -22.63 8.50 -31.75
CA VAL A 261 -21.24 8.38 -31.29
C VAL A 261 -20.83 6.93 -31.06
N VAL A 262 -21.74 6.07 -30.56
CA VAL A 262 -21.53 4.63 -30.40
C VAL A 262 -21.34 3.89 -31.75
N ARG A 263 -21.96 4.39 -32.83
CA ARG A 263 -21.80 3.83 -34.18
C ARG A 263 -20.55 4.32 -34.91
N HIS A 264 -19.92 5.41 -34.47
CA HIS A 264 -18.82 6.04 -35.21
C HIS A 264 -17.52 6.27 -34.43
N ALA A 265 -17.48 6.11 -33.09
CA ALA A 265 -16.25 6.26 -32.30
C ALA A 265 -16.10 5.16 -31.24
N ASN A 266 -14.85 4.90 -30.83
CA ASN A 266 -14.58 3.98 -29.71
C ASN A 266 -14.65 4.70 -28.36
N LEU A 267 -14.33 5.98 -28.33
CA LEU A 267 -14.33 6.86 -27.16
C LEU A 267 -14.88 8.24 -27.53
N TRP A 268 -15.44 8.95 -26.56
CA TRP A 268 -15.88 10.35 -26.72
C TRP A 268 -15.87 11.06 -25.38
N ARG A 269 -15.35 12.29 -25.34
CA ARG A 269 -15.29 13.06 -24.10
C ARG A 269 -16.68 13.53 -23.68
N ILE A 270 -17.01 13.32 -22.41
CA ILE A 270 -18.32 13.65 -21.81
C ILE A 270 -18.32 14.97 -21.03
N SER A 271 -17.22 15.71 -21.08
CA SER A 271 -17.01 17.00 -20.44
C SER A 271 -16.08 17.86 -21.31
N ASP A 272 -15.88 19.13 -20.92
CA ASP A 272 -14.69 19.87 -21.35
C ASP A 272 -13.44 19.37 -20.56
N ASP A 273 -12.28 20.04 -20.68
CA ASP A 273 -11.00 19.60 -20.09
C ASP A 273 -11.10 19.34 -18.57
N PHE A 274 -10.77 18.13 -18.14
CA PHE A 274 -10.80 17.75 -16.72
C PHE A 274 -9.50 18.08 -15.99
N TRP A 275 -9.61 18.77 -14.86
CA TRP A 275 -8.48 19.18 -14.03
C TRP A 275 -8.68 18.85 -12.56
N ASP A 276 -7.59 18.91 -11.80
CA ASP A 276 -7.51 18.48 -10.41
C ASP A 276 -8.16 19.46 -9.41
N ASN A 277 -9.49 19.48 -9.42
CA ASN A 277 -10.33 20.23 -8.48
C ASN A 277 -11.63 19.47 -8.17
N TRP A 278 -12.13 19.60 -6.93
CA TRP A 278 -13.34 18.91 -6.50
C TRP A 278 -14.61 19.25 -7.31
N PRO A 279 -14.90 20.51 -7.71
CA PRO A 279 -16.02 20.82 -8.60
C PRO A 279 -16.07 19.96 -9.86
N ALA A 280 -14.97 19.89 -10.62
CA ALA A 280 -14.90 19.06 -11.82
C ALA A 280 -15.15 17.57 -11.51
N LEU A 281 -14.54 17.03 -10.45
CA LEU A 281 -14.75 15.63 -10.04
C LEU A 281 -16.18 15.36 -9.58
N TRP A 282 -16.83 16.33 -8.93
CA TRP A 282 -18.20 16.22 -8.44
C TRP A 282 -19.22 16.20 -9.60
N GLU A 283 -19.00 16.98 -10.65
CA GLU A 283 -19.84 16.96 -11.86
C GLU A 283 -19.77 15.62 -12.60
N GLN A 284 -18.60 14.96 -12.64
CA GLN A 284 -18.42 13.70 -13.37
C GLN A 284 -19.27 12.54 -12.80
N PHE A 285 -19.70 12.59 -11.54
CA PHE A 285 -20.67 11.62 -11.00
C PHE A 285 -21.98 11.61 -11.79
N GLU A 286 -22.47 12.79 -12.17
CA GLU A 286 -23.72 12.93 -12.92
C GLU A 286 -23.52 12.60 -14.40
N ARG A 287 -22.46 13.13 -15.02
CA ARG A 287 -22.12 12.82 -16.43
C ARG A 287 -21.95 11.33 -16.67
N LEU A 288 -21.15 10.64 -15.85
CA LEU A 288 -20.94 9.19 -15.97
C LEU A 288 -22.19 8.37 -15.64
N HIS A 289 -23.07 8.88 -14.76
CA HIS A 289 -24.37 8.25 -14.54
C HIS A 289 -25.24 8.35 -15.80
N GLN A 290 -25.38 9.54 -16.39
CA GLN A 290 -26.22 9.76 -17.56
C GLN A 290 -25.70 9.05 -18.82
N TRP A 291 -24.39 8.91 -18.97
CA TRP A 291 -23.74 8.17 -20.06
C TRP A 291 -23.75 6.64 -19.92
N THR A 292 -24.24 6.09 -18.80
CA THR A 292 -24.30 4.63 -18.56
C THR A 292 -25.04 3.80 -19.62
N PRO A 293 -26.14 4.25 -20.26
CA PRO A 293 -26.85 3.48 -21.30
C PRO A 293 -26.04 3.24 -22.58
N PHE A 294 -25.17 4.17 -22.96
CA PHE A 294 -24.43 4.14 -24.24
C PHE A 294 -23.07 3.44 -24.16
N ARG A 295 -22.69 2.93 -22.98
CA ARG A 295 -21.37 2.36 -22.71
C ARG A 295 -21.36 0.83 -22.85
N GLY A 296 -20.43 0.29 -23.64
CA GLY A 296 -20.23 -1.15 -23.78
C GLY A 296 -18.91 -1.56 -24.43
N PRO A 297 -18.68 -2.87 -24.63
CA PRO A 297 -17.42 -3.40 -25.17
C PRO A 297 -17.12 -2.89 -26.58
N GLY A 298 -16.21 -1.90 -26.66
CA GLY A 298 -15.82 -1.23 -27.90
C GLY A 298 -16.16 0.26 -27.97
N HIS A 299 -17.00 0.76 -27.06
CA HIS A 299 -17.58 2.10 -27.07
C HIS A 299 -17.74 2.65 -25.64
N TRP A 300 -16.86 3.56 -25.20
CA TRP A 300 -16.80 4.04 -23.82
C TRP A 300 -16.89 5.57 -23.70
N PRO A 301 -17.69 6.11 -22.75
CA PRO A 301 -17.66 7.51 -22.41
C PRO A 301 -16.34 7.84 -21.71
N ASP A 302 -15.71 8.92 -22.14
CA ASP A 302 -14.41 9.37 -21.65
C ASP A 302 -14.62 10.57 -20.71
N ALA A 303 -14.44 10.35 -19.41
CA ALA A 303 -14.41 11.40 -18.38
C ALA A 303 -13.07 12.17 -18.35
N ASP A 304 -12.24 11.96 -19.38
CA ASP A 304 -10.96 12.60 -19.60
C ASP A 304 -9.84 12.09 -18.66
N MET A 305 -8.67 12.71 -18.82
CA MET A 305 -7.40 12.30 -18.20
C MET A 305 -7.42 12.29 -16.67
N LEU A 306 -6.40 11.65 -16.11
CA LEU A 306 -6.14 11.56 -14.68
C LEU A 306 -5.03 12.58 -14.32
N PRO A 307 -5.37 13.80 -13.84
CA PRO A 307 -4.41 14.81 -13.39
C PRO A 307 -3.84 14.43 -12.01
N LEU A 308 -3.00 13.39 -12.03
CA LEU A 308 -2.39 12.73 -10.87
C LEU A 308 -0.85 12.83 -10.94
N GLY A 309 -0.18 12.67 -9.79
CA GLY A 309 1.27 12.77 -9.71
C GLY A 309 1.77 14.19 -9.93
N VAL A 310 2.63 14.40 -10.94
CA VAL A 310 3.32 15.67 -11.24
C VAL A 310 2.82 16.28 -12.56
N LEU A 311 2.42 17.55 -12.52
CA LEU A 311 1.70 18.27 -13.57
C LEU A 311 2.39 19.61 -13.94
N GLU A 312 1.87 20.29 -14.96
CA GLU A 312 2.24 21.64 -15.42
C GLU A 312 3.76 21.83 -15.58
N PHE A 313 4.40 21.14 -16.53
CA PHE A 313 5.85 21.23 -16.79
C PHE A 313 6.71 20.90 -15.57
N GLY A 314 6.16 20.10 -14.63
CA GLY A 314 6.81 19.74 -13.38
C GLY A 314 6.76 20.80 -12.28
N ARG A 315 5.98 21.88 -12.45
CA ARG A 315 5.84 23.00 -11.51
C ARG A 315 5.14 22.63 -10.21
N ARG A 316 4.22 21.66 -10.25
CA ARG A 316 3.42 21.24 -9.09
C ARG A 316 3.06 19.76 -9.14
N THR A 317 2.62 19.23 -8.00
CA THR A 317 1.86 17.98 -7.94
C THR A 317 0.37 18.24 -8.24
N THR A 318 -0.40 17.16 -8.34
CA THR A 318 -1.86 17.22 -8.22
C THR A 318 -2.29 17.90 -6.92
N ARG A 319 -3.38 18.67 -6.99
CA ARG A 319 -4.08 19.38 -5.92
C ARG A 319 -5.10 18.48 -5.22
N PHE A 320 -5.53 17.38 -5.87
CA PHE A 320 -6.43 16.41 -5.24
C PHE A 320 -5.77 15.82 -3.99
N THR A 321 -6.49 15.86 -2.87
CA THR A 321 -6.21 15.09 -1.66
C THR A 321 -6.24 13.59 -1.93
N ARG A 322 -5.64 12.78 -1.06
CA ARG A 322 -5.61 11.31 -1.25
C ARG A 322 -7.00 10.69 -1.35
N ASP A 323 -7.96 11.20 -0.58
CA ASP A 323 -9.36 10.78 -0.63
C ASP A 323 -10.01 11.10 -1.99
N GLU A 324 -9.76 12.28 -2.54
CA GLU A 324 -10.23 12.67 -3.88
C GLU A 324 -9.58 11.84 -4.99
N GLN A 325 -8.29 11.50 -4.87
CA GLN A 325 -7.61 10.63 -5.83
C GLN A 325 -8.15 9.18 -5.80
N VAL A 326 -8.51 8.68 -4.61
CA VAL A 326 -9.21 7.39 -4.45
C VAL A 326 -10.63 7.48 -5.02
N THR A 327 -11.34 8.58 -4.82
CA THR A 327 -12.66 8.82 -5.43
C THR A 327 -12.60 8.89 -6.94
N LEU A 328 -11.65 9.63 -7.53
CA LEU A 328 -11.36 9.71 -8.96
C LEU A 328 -11.17 8.30 -9.55
N MET A 329 -10.20 7.55 -9.03
CA MET A 329 -9.91 6.20 -9.50
C MET A 329 -11.09 5.25 -9.30
N THR A 330 -11.82 5.34 -8.18
CA THR A 330 -13.01 4.52 -7.93
C THR A 330 -14.13 4.81 -8.92
N LEU A 331 -14.40 6.08 -9.21
CA LEU A 331 -15.45 6.50 -10.14
C LEU A 331 -15.10 6.14 -11.58
N TRP A 332 -13.87 6.37 -12.05
CA TRP A 332 -13.43 5.98 -13.40
C TRP A 332 -13.45 4.45 -13.56
N CYS A 333 -12.98 3.69 -12.56
CA CYS A 333 -13.02 2.22 -12.58
C CYS A 333 -14.45 1.67 -12.55
N MET A 334 -15.34 2.24 -11.73
CA MET A 334 -16.74 1.82 -11.65
C MET A 334 -17.55 2.23 -12.87
N ALA A 335 -17.33 3.40 -13.44
CA ALA A 335 -18.03 3.83 -14.65
C ALA A 335 -17.43 3.26 -15.93
N ARG A 336 -16.21 2.70 -15.87
CA ARG A 336 -15.41 2.17 -16.98
C ARG A 336 -15.03 3.22 -18.04
N SER A 337 -14.69 4.43 -17.58
CA SER A 337 -14.01 5.47 -18.38
C SER A 337 -12.58 5.02 -18.72
N PRO A 338 -11.94 5.45 -19.82
CA PRO A 338 -10.50 5.25 -20.05
C PRO A 338 -9.66 5.74 -18.86
N LEU A 339 -8.50 5.12 -18.65
CA LEU A 339 -7.52 5.56 -17.65
C LEU A 339 -6.31 6.13 -18.40
N MET A 340 -6.33 7.42 -18.72
CA MET A 340 -5.20 8.12 -19.35
C MET A 340 -4.49 8.97 -18.30
N PHE A 341 -3.32 8.53 -17.82
CA PHE A 341 -2.52 9.29 -16.86
C PHE A 341 -1.92 10.53 -17.54
N GLY A 342 -2.22 11.73 -17.03
CA GLY A 342 -1.69 12.98 -17.61
C GLY A 342 -0.35 13.42 -17.00
N GLY A 343 0.02 12.88 -15.83
CA GLY A 343 1.22 13.26 -15.10
C GLY A 343 2.54 12.71 -15.68
N ASP A 344 3.65 13.26 -15.20
CA ASP A 344 5.00 12.78 -15.54
C ASP A 344 5.31 11.44 -14.84
N LEU A 345 5.29 10.33 -15.60
CA LEU A 345 5.59 8.99 -15.09
C LEU A 345 7.01 8.87 -14.54
N THR A 346 7.97 9.66 -15.05
CA THR A 346 9.36 9.65 -14.56
C THR A 346 9.49 10.22 -13.14
N ARG A 347 8.40 10.80 -12.61
CA ARG A 347 8.32 11.42 -11.27
C ARG A 347 7.20 10.82 -10.40
N LEU A 348 6.77 9.58 -10.66
CA LEU A 348 5.83 8.86 -9.79
C LEU A 348 6.37 8.70 -8.37
N ASP A 349 5.54 9.01 -7.37
CA ASP A 349 5.75 8.59 -5.99
C ASP A 349 5.06 7.25 -5.69
N ALA A 350 5.40 6.63 -4.56
CA ALA A 350 4.86 5.32 -4.18
C ALA A 350 3.33 5.32 -4.00
N TRP A 351 2.75 6.47 -3.62
CA TRP A 351 1.31 6.64 -3.49
C TRP A 351 0.61 6.66 -4.87
N THR A 352 1.08 7.48 -5.80
CA THR A 352 0.51 7.53 -7.16
C THR A 352 0.72 6.18 -7.86
N LEU A 353 1.87 5.54 -7.67
CA LEU A 353 2.12 4.22 -8.22
C LEU A 353 1.16 3.15 -7.67
N SER A 354 0.77 3.18 -6.39
CA SER A 354 -0.17 2.20 -5.84
C SER A 354 -1.58 2.34 -6.43
N LEU A 355 -2.05 3.58 -6.64
CA LEU A 355 -3.30 3.87 -7.36
C LEU A 355 -3.31 3.27 -8.78
N LEU A 356 -2.19 3.40 -9.51
CA LEU A 356 -2.05 2.89 -10.88
C LEU A 356 -1.79 1.38 -10.97
N THR A 357 -1.46 0.69 -9.86
CA THR A 357 -1.06 -0.73 -9.87
C THR A 357 -1.97 -1.67 -9.10
N ASN A 358 -2.94 -1.17 -8.32
CA ASN A 358 -3.90 -2.02 -7.61
C ASN A 358 -4.72 -2.90 -8.59
N ARG A 359 -4.41 -4.20 -8.61
CA ARG A 359 -4.98 -5.16 -9.57
C ARG A 359 -6.44 -5.51 -9.30
N GLU A 360 -6.96 -5.28 -8.10
CA GLU A 360 -8.35 -5.57 -7.75
C GLU A 360 -9.28 -4.44 -8.20
N VAL A 361 -8.86 -3.19 -7.97
CA VAL A 361 -9.50 -1.99 -8.51
C VAL A 361 -9.49 -2.02 -10.05
N LEU A 362 -8.33 -2.29 -10.66
CA LEU A 362 -8.21 -2.42 -12.12
C LEU A 362 -9.00 -3.60 -12.69
N ALA A 363 -9.25 -4.67 -11.92
CA ALA A 363 -10.13 -5.76 -12.38
C ALA A 363 -11.59 -5.30 -12.52
N VAL A 364 -12.06 -4.35 -11.69
CA VAL A 364 -13.37 -3.72 -11.89
C VAL A 364 -13.39 -2.97 -13.21
N HIS A 365 -12.41 -2.10 -13.46
CA HIS A 365 -12.27 -1.33 -14.69
C HIS A 365 -12.19 -2.19 -15.97
N GLN A 366 -11.39 -3.26 -15.93
CA GLN A 366 -11.10 -4.08 -17.11
C GLN A 366 -12.12 -5.20 -17.35
N SER A 367 -12.79 -5.71 -16.31
CA SER A 367 -13.58 -6.95 -16.41
C SER A 367 -15.04 -6.85 -15.97
N SER A 368 -15.46 -5.86 -15.18
CA SER A 368 -16.82 -5.85 -14.62
C SER A 368 -17.93 -5.53 -15.64
N ARG A 369 -19.16 -5.95 -15.34
CA ARG A 369 -20.37 -5.68 -16.15
C ARG A 369 -21.50 -5.08 -15.31
N GLY A 370 -22.52 -4.52 -15.98
CA GLY A 370 -23.74 -4.00 -15.32
C GLY A 370 -23.51 -2.73 -14.49
N ASN A 371 -22.37 -2.08 -14.68
CA ASN A 371 -21.88 -0.87 -14.02
C ASN A 371 -22.91 0.27 -14.04
N ARG A 372 -23.32 0.75 -12.86
CA ARG A 372 -24.28 1.87 -12.75
C ARG A 372 -24.28 2.48 -11.35
N GLN A 373 -24.71 3.74 -11.26
CA GLN A 373 -25.18 4.32 -10.00
C GLN A 373 -26.34 3.48 -9.44
N TRP A 374 -26.30 3.18 -8.15
CA TRP A 374 -27.36 2.50 -7.41
C TRP A 374 -28.28 3.50 -6.72
N PHE A 375 -27.71 4.48 -6.03
CA PHE A 375 -28.43 5.66 -5.55
C PHE A 375 -27.52 6.89 -5.51
N ARG A 376 -28.17 8.06 -5.50
CA ARG A 376 -27.59 9.35 -5.08
C ARG A 376 -28.57 9.97 -4.09
N GLN A 377 -28.13 10.19 -2.85
CA GLN A 377 -28.93 10.72 -1.74
C GLN A 377 -28.14 11.83 -1.05
N GLU A 378 -28.42 13.08 -1.42
CA GLU A 378 -27.62 14.26 -1.03
C GLU A 378 -26.12 14.03 -1.39
N HIS A 379 -25.26 14.03 -0.37
CA HIS A 379 -23.81 13.84 -0.42
C HIS A 379 -23.39 12.36 -0.42
N ARG A 380 -24.33 11.41 -0.43
CA ARG A 380 -24.05 9.96 -0.37
C ARG A 380 -24.38 9.30 -1.70
N ILE A 381 -23.40 8.64 -2.31
CA ILE A 381 -23.57 7.99 -3.62
C ILE A 381 -23.10 6.53 -3.51
N ALA A 382 -23.86 5.62 -4.11
CA ALA A 382 -23.46 4.23 -4.26
C ALA A 382 -23.47 3.84 -5.74
N TRP A 383 -22.48 3.07 -6.18
CA TRP A 383 -22.41 2.48 -7.52
C TRP A 383 -22.22 0.97 -7.40
N ILE A 384 -22.77 0.19 -8.34
CA ILE A 384 -22.61 -1.26 -8.38
C ILE A 384 -22.24 -1.79 -9.76
N ALA A 385 -21.54 -2.90 -9.78
CA ALA A 385 -21.22 -3.71 -10.95
C ALA A 385 -21.19 -5.20 -10.57
N GLU A 386 -20.82 -6.07 -11.50
CA GLU A 386 -20.78 -7.52 -11.33
C GLU A 386 -19.50 -8.10 -11.95
N ASP A 387 -18.87 -9.06 -11.27
CA ASP A 387 -17.80 -9.89 -11.82
C ASP A 387 -18.42 -10.97 -12.72
N PRO A 388 -18.23 -10.91 -14.05
CA PRO A 388 -18.84 -11.88 -14.96
C PRO A 388 -18.29 -13.30 -14.82
N ALA A 389 -17.13 -13.49 -14.17
CA ALA A 389 -16.50 -14.80 -14.00
C ALA A 389 -16.99 -15.54 -12.74
N THR A 390 -17.49 -14.84 -11.71
CA THR A 390 -17.96 -15.45 -10.45
C THR A 390 -19.42 -15.17 -10.10
N GLY A 391 -19.99 -14.07 -10.61
CA GLY A 391 -21.30 -13.56 -10.19
C GLY A 391 -21.27 -12.78 -8.87
N ASP A 392 -20.09 -12.46 -8.33
CA ASP A 392 -19.97 -11.52 -7.20
C ASP A 392 -20.34 -10.10 -7.65
N ARG A 393 -20.81 -9.25 -6.73
CA ARG A 393 -21.00 -7.83 -7.04
C ARG A 393 -19.79 -6.99 -6.64
N PHE A 394 -19.53 -5.95 -7.39
CA PHE A 394 -18.72 -4.83 -6.93
C PHE A 394 -19.63 -3.71 -6.44
N LEU A 395 -19.21 -3.02 -5.38
CA LEU A 395 -19.92 -1.91 -4.76
C LEU A 395 -18.92 -0.80 -4.47
N ALA A 396 -19.11 0.39 -5.02
CA ALA A 396 -18.46 1.59 -4.54
C ALA A 396 -19.42 2.41 -3.69
N LEU A 397 -18.89 2.98 -2.62
CA LEU A 397 -19.58 3.89 -1.70
C LEU A 397 -18.77 5.18 -1.66
N PHE A 398 -19.44 6.32 -1.85
CA PHE A 398 -18.80 7.64 -1.91
C PHE A 398 -19.50 8.61 -0.95
N HIS A 399 -18.71 9.37 -0.22
CA HIS A 399 -19.16 10.60 0.41
C HIS A 399 -18.71 11.78 -0.47
N ALA A 400 -19.61 12.19 -1.37
CA ALA A 400 -19.40 13.24 -2.36
C ALA A 400 -20.30 14.47 -2.05
N PRO A 401 -19.95 15.29 -1.04
CA PRO A 401 -20.65 16.53 -0.77
C PRO A 401 -20.55 17.49 -1.97
N PRO A 402 -21.53 18.39 -2.17
CA PRO A 402 -21.39 19.45 -3.15
C PRO A 402 -20.15 20.29 -2.84
N PRO A 403 -19.51 20.92 -3.85
CA PRO A 403 -18.40 21.82 -3.61
C PRO A 403 -18.71 22.85 -2.53
N ALA A 404 -17.78 23.04 -1.60
CA ALA A 404 -17.98 23.90 -0.45
C ALA A 404 -18.20 25.35 -0.89
N SER A 405 -19.47 25.78 -0.86
CA SER A 405 -19.83 27.18 -1.02
C SER A 405 -19.34 27.97 0.19
N LEU A 406 -18.77 29.15 -0.04
CA LEU A 406 -18.62 30.14 1.03
C LEU A 406 -19.98 30.44 1.65
N ASP A 407 -19.96 30.72 2.94
CA ASP A 407 -21.05 31.37 3.66
C ASP A 407 -20.59 32.80 3.99
N PRO A 408 -21.01 33.82 3.22
CA PRO A 408 -20.60 35.21 3.44
C PRO A 408 -20.97 35.73 4.82
N ASP A 409 -22.05 35.24 5.43
CA ASP A 409 -22.55 35.74 6.72
C ASP A 409 -21.66 35.29 7.90
N ARG A 410 -20.73 34.35 7.67
CA ARG A 410 -19.65 33.99 8.60
C ARG A 410 -18.41 34.89 8.50
N ALA A 411 -18.37 35.84 7.57
CA ALA A 411 -17.25 36.77 7.42
C ALA A 411 -17.24 37.82 8.55
N VAL A 412 -16.06 38.15 9.08
CA VAL A 412 -15.90 39.28 10.02
C VAL A 412 -15.98 40.64 9.32
N TRP A 413 -15.84 40.64 7.99
CA TRP A 413 -16.05 41.81 7.13
C TRP A 413 -16.29 41.38 5.68
N GLN A 414 -17.11 42.14 4.95
CA GLN A 414 -17.31 42.03 3.51
C GLN A 414 -17.24 43.42 2.87
N SER A 415 -16.73 43.51 1.66
CA SER A 415 -16.83 44.71 0.84
C SER A 415 -18.24 44.86 0.23
N PRO A 416 -18.62 46.08 -0.20
CA PRO A 416 -19.54 46.27 -1.32
C PRO A 416 -19.01 45.54 -2.58
N LEU A 417 -19.82 45.45 -3.64
CA LEU A 417 -19.29 45.04 -4.95
C LEU A 417 -18.27 46.06 -5.44
N VAL A 418 -17.11 45.58 -5.92
CA VAL A 418 -16.02 46.37 -6.48
C VAL A 418 -15.91 46.08 -7.96
N ASN A 419 -16.07 47.11 -8.81
CA ASN A 419 -15.97 47.00 -10.26
C ASN A 419 -15.26 48.22 -10.86
N GLY A 420 -15.15 48.27 -12.19
CA GLY A 420 -14.51 49.39 -12.91
C GLY A 420 -15.13 50.79 -12.69
N GLN A 421 -16.30 50.89 -12.03
CA GLN A 421 -16.91 52.17 -11.64
C GLN A 421 -16.66 52.55 -10.17
N THR A 422 -16.10 51.66 -9.36
CA THR A 422 -15.76 51.94 -7.95
C THR A 422 -14.70 53.04 -7.89
N PRO A 423 -14.90 54.13 -7.10
CA PRO A 423 -13.93 55.20 -6.99
C PRO A 423 -12.54 54.69 -6.53
N GLY A 424 -11.51 54.93 -7.33
CA GLY A 424 -10.16 54.41 -7.05
C GLY A 424 -9.97 52.91 -7.31
N GLN A 425 -10.91 52.26 -8.02
CA GLN A 425 -10.94 50.82 -8.33
C GLN A 425 -11.02 49.87 -7.10
N GLY A 426 -11.26 50.39 -5.90
CA GLY A 426 -11.21 49.59 -4.67
C GLY A 426 -11.77 50.26 -3.42
N VAL A 427 -11.62 49.60 -2.28
CA VAL A 427 -12.13 50.03 -0.97
C VAL A 427 -11.09 49.89 0.14
N GLU A 428 -11.11 50.80 1.10
CA GLU A 428 -10.33 50.71 2.34
C GLU A 428 -10.87 49.59 3.25
N VAL A 429 -9.97 48.84 3.86
CA VAL A 429 -10.26 47.72 4.75
C VAL A 429 -9.55 47.96 6.08
N ASP A 430 -10.30 48.10 7.19
CA ASP A 430 -9.73 48.32 8.53
C ASP A 430 -10.56 47.60 9.61
N VAL A 431 -10.19 46.36 9.93
CA VAL A 431 -11.06 45.36 10.58
C VAL A 431 -10.44 44.82 11.87
N ALA A 432 -11.20 44.84 12.97
CA ALA A 432 -10.74 44.30 14.25
C ALA A 432 -10.76 42.76 14.24
N LEU A 433 -9.67 42.14 14.68
CA LEU A 433 -9.49 40.68 14.64
C LEU A 433 -9.72 40.00 16.00
N HIS A 434 -9.98 40.76 17.07
CA HIS A 434 -10.43 40.25 18.38
C HIS A 434 -9.58 39.11 19.01
N GLY A 435 -8.28 39.03 18.69
CA GLY A 435 -7.39 37.96 19.17
C GLY A 435 -7.49 36.64 18.39
N ALA A 436 -8.02 36.68 17.16
CA ALA A 436 -8.00 35.55 16.23
C ALA A 436 -6.59 34.99 16.03
N ARG A 437 -6.53 33.68 15.77
CA ARG A 437 -5.30 32.94 15.46
C ARG A 437 -5.14 32.65 13.97
N GLU A 438 -6.17 32.94 13.18
CA GLU A 438 -6.22 32.71 11.74
C GLU A 438 -6.79 33.95 11.04
N LEU A 439 -6.37 34.16 9.79
CA LEU A 439 -6.96 35.15 8.88
C LEU A 439 -7.10 34.52 7.49
N PHE A 440 -8.29 34.66 6.91
CA PHE A 440 -8.56 34.23 5.54
C PHE A 440 -8.89 35.47 4.71
N LEU A 441 -8.07 35.76 3.69
CA LEU A 441 -8.37 36.73 2.65
C LEU A 441 -9.14 36.01 1.54
N VAL A 442 -10.30 36.52 1.16
CA VAL A 442 -11.20 35.84 0.21
C VAL A 442 -11.69 36.82 -0.86
N VAL A 443 -11.75 36.36 -2.11
CA VAL A 443 -12.32 37.12 -3.24
C VAL A 443 -13.31 36.24 -4.00
N THR A 444 -14.50 36.76 -4.27
CA THR A 444 -15.53 36.09 -5.10
C THR A 444 -15.91 36.93 -6.31
N ASP A 445 -16.46 36.25 -7.31
CA ASP A 445 -17.35 36.81 -8.33
C ASP A 445 -18.45 37.67 -7.65
N GLY A 446 -18.84 38.75 -8.31
CA GLY A 446 -19.87 39.70 -7.90
C GLY A 446 -21.24 39.46 -8.52
N GLY A 447 -21.32 38.61 -9.55
CA GLY A 447 -22.53 38.14 -10.22
C GLY A 447 -22.54 38.28 -11.74
N ASP A 448 -21.39 38.54 -12.39
CA ASP A 448 -21.24 38.80 -13.84
C ASP A 448 -20.37 37.79 -14.60
N ASP A 449 -20.05 36.65 -13.96
CA ASP A 449 -19.06 35.64 -14.38
C ASP A 449 -17.62 36.08 -14.13
N ASN A 450 -16.77 35.14 -13.69
CA ASN A 450 -15.44 35.47 -13.17
C ASN A 450 -14.38 35.72 -14.25
N PHE A 451 -14.75 35.90 -15.52
CA PHE A 451 -13.79 36.00 -16.62
C PHE A 451 -12.94 37.28 -16.54
N GLY A 452 -11.78 37.17 -15.90
CA GLY A 452 -10.84 38.28 -15.75
C GLY A 452 -11.00 39.09 -14.46
N ASP A 453 -11.56 38.49 -13.41
CA ASP A 453 -11.66 39.03 -12.04
C ASP A 453 -10.28 39.16 -11.35
N HIS A 454 -9.35 39.92 -11.94
CA HIS A 454 -8.02 40.16 -11.39
C HIS A 454 -8.16 41.16 -10.23
N ALA A 455 -7.84 40.70 -9.03
CA ALA A 455 -8.12 41.38 -7.76
C ALA A 455 -6.89 41.40 -6.85
N ASN A 456 -6.66 42.54 -6.21
CA ASN A 456 -5.45 42.88 -5.48
C ASN A 456 -5.75 43.26 -4.03
N TRP A 457 -5.04 42.62 -3.09
CA TRP A 457 -4.91 43.11 -1.73
C TRP A 457 -3.67 44.01 -1.66
N VAL A 458 -3.86 45.33 -1.70
CA VAL A 458 -2.81 46.35 -1.69
C VAL A 458 -2.43 46.71 -0.26
N GLU A 459 -1.12 46.76 0.02
CA GLU A 459 -0.51 46.99 1.33
C GLU A 459 -1.19 46.29 2.52
N PRO A 460 -1.40 44.96 2.46
CA PRO A 460 -2.04 44.22 3.55
C PRO A 460 -1.11 44.18 4.76
N ARG A 461 -1.64 44.56 5.94
CA ARG A 461 -0.91 44.80 7.19
C ARG A 461 -1.66 44.26 8.40
N LEU A 462 -0.93 43.77 9.39
CA LEU A 462 -1.43 43.39 10.71
C LEU A 462 -0.96 44.41 11.75
N VAL A 463 -1.91 45.00 12.47
CA VAL A 463 -1.63 45.94 13.57
C VAL A 463 -1.54 45.15 14.88
N MET A 464 -0.42 45.28 15.58
CA MET A 464 -0.11 44.58 16.84
C MET A 464 0.16 45.59 17.98
N GLU A 465 0.37 45.09 19.19
CA GLU A 465 0.66 45.93 20.37
C GLU A 465 2.01 46.66 20.31
N GLY A 466 2.98 46.12 19.55
CA GLY A 466 4.33 46.68 19.40
C GLY A 466 4.65 47.32 18.04
N GLY A 467 3.69 47.40 17.12
CA GLY A 467 3.91 47.93 15.76
C GLY A 467 2.99 47.30 14.70
N GLU A 468 3.27 47.56 13.43
CA GLU A 468 2.61 46.92 12.29
C GLU A 468 3.56 45.93 11.58
N LEU A 469 3.01 44.84 11.04
CA LEU A 469 3.70 43.83 10.24
C LEU A 469 3.03 43.74 8.87
N ALA A 470 3.79 43.75 7.77
CA ALA A 470 3.19 43.55 6.44
C ALA A 470 2.85 42.07 6.22
N LEU A 471 1.64 41.79 5.74
CA LEU A 471 1.15 40.41 5.54
C LEU A 471 1.84 39.71 4.35
N VAL A 472 2.53 40.47 3.48
CA VAL A 472 3.43 39.94 2.45
C VAL A 472 4.75 39.37 3.01
N ASP A 473 5.16 39.78 4.21
CA ASP A 473 6.33 39.23 4.91
C ASP A 473 6.00 37.91 5.64
N LEU A 474 4.69 37.62 5.82
CA LEU A 474 4.21 36.36 6.35
C LEU A 474 3.95 35.36 5.22
N ARG A 475 4.37 34.12 5.43
CA ARG A 475 4.02 33.01 4.53
C ARG A 475 2.61 32.52 4.86
N TRP A 476 1.72 32.53 3.87
CA TRP A 476 0.41 31.90 3.98
C TRP A 476 0.51 30.38 4.20
N ARG A 477 -0.42 29.83 4.98
CA ARG A 477 -0.58 28.40 5.27
C ARG A 477 -1.06 27.63 4.03
N SER A 478 -2.06 28.20 3.35
CA SER A 478 -2.58 27.71 2.07
C SER A 478 -3.10 28.89 1.25
N ALA A 479 -3.11 28.73 -0.08
CA ALA A 479 -3.61 29.76 -1.00
C ALA A 479 -4.17 29.10 -2.26
N GLN A 480 -5.36 29.51 -2.66
CA GLN A 480 -6.08 29.05 -3.85
C GLN A 480 -6.60 30.25 -4.63
N THR A 481 -6.58 30.16 -5.96
CA THR A 481 -7.18 31.13 -6.89
C THR A 481 -7.77 30.40 -8.09
N GLY A 482 -8.83 30.95 -8.69
CA GLY A 482 -9.58 30.32 -9.77
C GLY A 482 -8.80 30.21 -11.08
N TRP A 483 -7.91 31.17 -11.34
CA TRP A 483 -7.07 31.23 -12.53
C TRP A 483 -5.73 31.90 -12.22
N GLY A 484 -4.72 31.66 -13.06
CA GLY A 484 -3.41 32.31 -12.94
C GLY A 484 -2.59 31.83 -11.73
N GLN A 485 -1.83 32.74 -11.13
CA GLN A 485 -1.02 32.49 -9.94
C GLN A 485 -1.13 33.62 -8.92
N ILE A 486 -1.11 33.27 -7.63
CA ILE A 486 -1.06 34.26 -6.54
C ILE A 486 0.37 34.80 -6.43
N GLY A 487 0.52 36.13 -6.55
CA GLY A 487 1.82 36.79 -6.62
C GLY A 487 1.96 37.96 -5.64
N ILE A 488 3.12 38.05 -4.98
CA ILE A 488 3.49 39.25 -4.23
C ILE A 488 4.06 40.28 -5.22
N GLY A 489 3.47 41.47 -5.26
CA GLY A 489 3.82 42.56 -6.19
C GLY A 489 3.53 42.24 -7.66
N ARG A 490 2.65 41.27 -7.93
CA ARG A 490 2.27 40.80 -9.27
C ARG A 490 0.77 40.59 -9.37
N ASP A 491 0.21 40.84 -10.55
CA ASP A 491 -1.17 40.48 -10.90
C ASP A 491 -1.33 38.95 -11.05
N ALA A 492 -2.57 38.48 -11.26
CA ALA A 492 -2.89 37.07 -11.44
C ALA A 492 -2.24 36.42 -12.67
N GLY A 493 -1.95 37.19 -13.72
CA GLY A 493 -1.19 36.75 -14.90
C GLY A 493 0.32 36.66 -14.65
N GLY A 494 0.80 37.13 -13.51
CA GLY A 494 2.21 37.20 -13.14
C GLY A 494 2.95 38.45 -13.65
N GLY A 495 2.23 39.42 -14.24
CA GLY A 495 2.76 40.72 -14.64
C GLY A 495 2.98 41.68 -13.45
N PRO A 496 3.24 42.97 -13.69
CA PRO A 496 3.40 43.97 -12.63
C PRO A 496 2.04 44.50 -12.17
N MET A 497 1.66 44.18 -10.93
CA MET A 497 0.41 44.60 -10.28
C MET A 497 0.18 46.11 -10.39
N ARG A 498 -1.04 46.51 -10.79
CA ARG A 498 -1.42 47.91 -10.94
C ARG A 498 -2.81 48.21 -10.42
N VAL A 499 -2.96 49.36 -9.77
CA VAL A 499 -4.26 49.90 -9.36
C VAL A 499 -4.29 51.40 -9.64
N ALA A 500 -5.28 51.86 -10.39
CA ALA A 500 -5.46 53.22 -10.86
C ALA A 500 -4.18 53.82 -11.48
N GLY A 501 -3.54 53.04 -12.36
CA GLY A 501 -2.27 53.38 -13.03
C GLY A 501 -1.00 53.30 -12.15
N ARG A 502 -1.11 53.13 -10.83
CA ARG A 502 0.02 53.02 -9.91
C ARG A 502 0.54 51.58 -9.85
N VAL A 503 1.86 51.39 -9.92
CA VAL A 503 2.48 50.06 -9.69
C VAL A 503 2.51 49.78 -8.20
N ILE A 504 2.07 48.57 -7.81
CA ILE A 504 2.06 48.12 -6.43
C ILE A 504 3.11 47.01 -6.25
N THR A 505 4.14 47.24 -5.43
CA THR A 505 5.14 46.21 -5.08
C THR A 505 4.73 45.41 -3.84
N ASN A 506 4.02 46.05 -2.92
CA ASN A 506 3.67 45.50 -1.61
C ASN A 506 2.18 45.16 -1.60
N GLY A 507 1.80 44.16 -2.38
CA GLY A 507 0.42 43.68 -2.47
C GLY A 507 0.37 42.22 -2.90
N ILE A 508 -0.80 41.60 -2.80
CA ILE A 508 -1.04 40.19 -3.15
C ILE A 508 -2.09 40.13 -4.26
N GLY A 509 -1.68 39.67 -5.44
CA GLY A 509 -2.55 39.55 -6.61
C GLY A 509 -3.24 38.20 -6.64
N THR A 510 -4.50 38.20 -7.06
CA THR A 510 -5.42 37.06 -7.02
C THR A 510 -6.39 37.14 -8.20
N HIS A 511 -7.04 36.02 -8.53
CA HIS A 511 -8.20 35.97 -9.42
C HIS A 511 -9.37 35.32 -8.68
N ALA A 512 -10.58 35.88 -8.78
CA ALA A 512 -11.75 35.29 -8.15
C ALA A 512 -12.13 33.94 -8.82
N PHE A 513 -12.56 32.90 -8.12
CA PHE A 513 -12.60 32.71 -6.68
C PHE A 513 -11.20 32.57 -6.07
N SER A 514 -10.90 33.23 -4.94
CA SER A 514 -9.64 33.00 -4.20
C SER A 514 -9.84 32.92 -2.68
N VAL A 515 -9.01 32.12 -2.01
CA VAL A 515 -8.91 32.00 -0.55
C VAL A 515 -7.44 31.87 -0.17
N LEU A 516 -6.94 32.75 0.71
CA LEU A 516 -5.59 32.73 1.26
C LEU A 516 -5.67 32.66 2.79
N ALA A 517 -5.19 31.56 3.37
CA ALA A 517 -5.22 31.32 4.81
C ALA A 517 -3.86 31.64 5.46
N TYR A 518 -3.88 32.34 6.58
CA TYR A 518 -2.71 32.72 7.38
C TYR A 518 -2.88 32.29 8.83
N ASP A 519 -1.82 31.73 9.42
CA ASP A 519 -1.68 31.65 10.87
C ASP A 519 -1.21 33.01 11.40
N LEU A 520 -1.90 33.57 12.41
CA LEU A 520 -1.63 34.91 12.94
C LEU A 520 -0.65 34.88 14.14
N PRO A 521 0.34 35.79 14.18
CA PRO A 521 1.15 36.02 15.38
C PRO A 521 0.32 36.42 16.61
N THR A 522 0.80 36.03 17.80
CA THR A 522 0.20 36.47 19.07
C THR A 522 0.32 37.97 19.24
N GLY A 523 -0.79 38.65 19.59
CA GLY A 523 -0.82 40.11 19.81
C GLY A 523 -1.35 40.93 18.62
N VAL A 524 -1.78 40.26 17.53
CA VAL A 524 -2.53 40.90 16.43
C VAL A 524 -3.89 41.40 16.93
N ARG A 525 -4.20 42.67 16.65
CA ARG A 525 -5.45 43.34 17.03
C ARG A 525 -6.35 43.70 15.83
N ARG A 526 -5.76 44.03 14.68
CA ARG A 526 -6.47 44.60 13.52
C ARG A 526 -5.78 44.22 12.21
N PHE A 527 -6.55 44.08 11.13
CA PHE A 527 -6.04 43.94 9.76
C PHE A 527 -6.37 45.19 8.94
N ARG A 528 -5.45 45.58 8.07
CA ARG A 528 -5.55 46.72 7.16
C ARG A 528 -5.15 46.34 5.74
N ALA A 529 -5.85 46.85 4.74
CA ALA A 529 -5.47 46.77 3.32
C ALA A 529 -6.30 47.77 2.51
N PHE A 530 -5.89 48.03 1.26
CA PHE A 530 -6.78 48.55 0.23
C PHE A 530 -7.11 47.41 -0.74
N ALA A 531 -8.39 47.07 -0.89
CA ALA A 531 -8.86 45.92 -1.67
C ALA A 531 -9.47 46.41 -2.99
N ALA A 532 -8.83 46.06 -4.11
CA ALA A 532 -9.10 46.69 -5.42
C ALA A 532 -9.03 45.71 -6.58
N LEU A 533 -9.70 46.03 -7.69
CA LEU A 533 -9.40 45.36 -8.97
C LEU A 533 -7.99 45.73 -9.46
N ASP A 534 -7.40 44.88 -10.29
CA ASP A 534 -6.26 45.27 -11.10
C ASP A 534 -6.72 46.15 -12.28
N ASP A 535 -5.87 47.09 -12.63
CA ASP A 535 -5.92 47.91 -13.84
C ASP A 535 -6.17 47.07 -15.12
N GLU A 536 -5.75 45.79 -15.15
CA GLU A 536 -6.05 44.84 -16.24
C GLU A 536 -7.53 44.46 -16.31
N ALA A 537 -8.14 44.03 -15.19
CA ALA A 537 -9.57 43.67 -15.14
C ALA A 537 -10.46 44.83 -15.60
N VAL A 538 -10.12 46.06 -15.16
CA VAL A 538 -10.82 47.29 -15.53
C VAL A 538 -10.72 47.63 -17.03
N ARG A 539 -9.76 47.04 -17.77
CA ARG A 539 -9.61 47.21 -19.23
C ARG A 539 -10.32 46.13 -20.07
N LEU A 540 -10.85 45.06 -19.47
CA LEU A 540 -11.47 43.97 -20.22
C LEU A 540 -12.83 44.40 -20.80
N PRO A 541 -13.20 43.99 -22.05
CA PRO A 541 -14.45 44.42 -22.68
C PRO A 541 -15.74 44.02 -21.98
N ARG A 542 -15.69 43.02 -21.07
CA ARG A 542 -16.83 42.62 -20.22
C ARG A 542 -16.91 43.42 -18.92
N GLY A 543 -15.83 44.08 -18.51
CA GLY A 543 -15.63 44.49 -17.13
C GLY A 543 -15.22 43.31 -16.24
N ALA A 544 -15.34 43.53 -14.94
CA ALA A 544 -15.15 42.57 -13.85
C ALA A 544 -15.86 43.14 -12.61
N THR A 545 -16.51 42.31 -11.81
CA THR A 545 -17.09 42.71 -10.52
C THR A 545 -16.73 41.68 -9.47
N VAL A 546 -16.04 42.09 -8.41
CA VAL A 546 -15.63 41.21 -7.31
C VAL A 546 -16.22 41.63 -5.96
N ARG A 547 -16.23 40.70 -5.01
CA ARG A 547 -16.39 40.99 -3.59
C ARG A 547 -15.19 40.47 -2.80
N PHE A 548 -14.68 41.30 -1.91
CA PHE A 548 -13.65 40.93 -0.94
C PHE A 548 -14.29 40.58 0.40
N LEU A 549 -13.84 39.49 1.03
CA LEU A 549 -14.32 39.05 2.34
C LEU A 549 -13.13 38.70 3.24
N LEU A 550 -13.34 38.83 4.54
CA LEU A 550 -12.37 38.45 5.58
C LEU A 550 -13.02 37.52 6.60
N PHE A 551 -12.32 36.44 6.95
CA PHE A 551 -12.75 35.52 8.00
C PHE A 551 -11.63 35.26 9.01
N THR A 552 -12.00 34.96 10.25
CA THR A 552 -11.08 34.58 11.35
C THR A 552 -11.21 33.11 11.76
N ASN A 553 -11.95 32.33 10.97
CA ASN A 553 -12.19 30.90 11.06
C ASN A 553 -12.35 30.38 9.61
N ASP A 554 -12.18 29.08 9.37
CA ASP A 554 -12.22 28.55 7.99
C ASP A 554 -13.55 28.90 7.26
N PRO A 555 -13.48 29.63 6.13
CA PRO A 555 -14.66 30.08 5.41
C PRO A 555 -15.35 28.94 4.62
N LEU A 556 -14.64 27.84 4.35
CA LEU A 556 -15.17 26.68 3.63
C LEU A 556 -15.68 25.64 4.65
N PRO A 557 -17.00 25.41 4.76
CA PRO A 557 -17.53 24.48 5.75
C PRO A 557 -17.17 23.03 5.39
N THR A 558 -16.25 22.42 6.15
CA THR A 558 -15.96 20.99 6.06
C THR A 558 -17.20 20.18 6.47
N SER A 559 -17.71 19.34 5.58
CA SER A 559 -18.77 18.38 5.95
C SER A 559 -18.26 17.40 7.03
N PRO A 560 -19.09 16.97 7.99
CA PRO A 560 -18.71 15.91 8.92
C PRO A 560 -18.61 14.57 8.18
N PRO A 561 -17.82 13.60 8.64
CA PRO A 561 -17.88 12.22 8.12
C PRO A 561 -19.31 11.67 8.19
N CYS A 562 -19.69 10.83 7.23
CA CYS A 562 -21.02 10.24 7.18
C CYS A 562 -20.98 8.73 6.89
N THR A 563 -21.93 7.98 7.43
CA THR A 563 -22.12 6.58 7.06
C THR A 563 -22.82 6.48 5.70
N VAL A 564 -22.15 5.86 4.74
CA VAL A 564 -22.74 5.46 3.46
C VAL A 564 -23.03 3.96 3.53
N SER A 565 -24.27 3.55 3.25
CA SER A 565 -24.70 2.15 3.41
C SER A 565 -25.70 1.71 2.34
N VAL A 566 -25.70 0.42 2.04
CA VAL A 566 -26.64 -0.27 1.14
C VAL A 566 -27.33 -1.41 1.88
N ASP A 567 -28.59 -1.64 1.55
CA ASP A 567 -29.25 -2.89 1.92
C ASP A 567 -28.79 -4.01 0.96
N LEU A 568 -28.30 -5.10 1.52
CA LEU A 568 -27.78 -6.25 0.77
C LEU A 568 -28.93 -7.01 0.08
N THR A 569 -30.14 -6.95 0.63
CA THR A 569 -31.31 -7.61 0.02
C THR A 569 -31.78 -6.87 -1.24
N GLU A 570 -31.70 -5.53 -1.24
CA GLU A 570 -31.93 -4.70 -2.43
C GLU A 570 -30.91 -4.99 -3.54
N LEU A 571 -29.66 -5.33 -3.18
CA LEU A 571 -28.63 -5.79 -4.13
C LEU A 571 -28.82 -7.24 -4.61
N GLY A 572 -29.86 -7.93 -4.13
CA GLY A 572 -30.24 -9.29 -4.52
C GLY A 572 -29.64 -10.40 -3.65
N PHE A 573 -29.09 -10.09 -2.47
CA PHE A 573 -28.53 -11.09 -1.56
C PHE A 573 -29.56 -11.50 -0.49
N SER A 574 -30.13 -12.70 -0.63
CA SER A 574 -31.13 -13.25 0.30
C SER A 574 -30.52 -13.97 1.52
N GLY A 575 -29.38 -13.46 2.04
CA GLY A 575 -28.59 -14.11 3.09
C GLY A 575 -27.19 -13.50 3.23
N PRO A 576 -26.31 -14.10 4.04
CA PRO A 576 -25.03 -13.49 4.39
C PRO A 576 -24.06 -13.39 3.20
N VAL A 577 -23.29 -12.32 3.18
CA VAL A 577 -22.35 -11.92 2.12
C VAL A 577 -20.98 -11.70 2.74
N ARG A 578 -19.91 -12.23 2.13
CA ARG A 578 -18.54 -11.83 2.46
C ARG A 578 -18.22 -10.52 1.76
N VAL A 579 -17.61 -9.58 2.48
CA VAL A 579 -17.21 -8.28 1.94
C VAL A 579 -15.69 -8.16 1.98
N ARG A 580 -15.09 -7.68 0.89
CA ARG A 580 -13.67 -7.40 0.77
C ARG A 580 -13.47 -5.98 0.25
N ASP A 581 -12.67 -5.18 0.92
CA ASP A 581 -12.21 -3.87 0.45
C ASP A 581 -11.09 -4.07 -0.58
N LEU A 582 -11.23 -3.46 -1.76
CA LEU A 582 -10.29 -3.60 -2.86
C LEU A 582 -9.14 -2.59 -2.80
N TRP A 583 -9.32 -1.47 -2.09
CA TRP A 583 -8.27 -0.47 -1.88
C TRP A 583 -7.31 -0.89 -0.75
N ALA A 584 -7.87 -1.34 0.37
CA ALA A 584 -7.11 -1.93 1.47
C ALA A 584 -6.70 -3.40 1.21
N GLN A 585 -7.23 -4.03 0.15
CA GLN A 585 -7.03 -5.44 -0.19
C GLN A 585 -7.34 -6.39 1.00
N GLN A 586 -8.36 -6.04 1.80
CA GLN A 586 -8.69 -6.66 3.08
C GLN A 586 -10.08 -7.30 3.07
N ASP A 587 -10.20 -8.52 3.59
CA ASP A 587 -11.50 -9.15 3.85
C ASP A 587 -12.11 -8.56 5.14
N LEU A 588 -13.25 -7.87 5.02
CA LEU A 588 -13.95 -7.20 6.12
C LEU A 588 -14.91 -8.12 6.89
N GLY A 589 -14.96 -9.41 6.54
CA GLY A 589 -15.80 -10.41 7.22
C GLY A 589 -17.12 -10.69 6.52
N ARG A 590 -18.18 -10.96 7.30
CA ARG A 590 -19.52 -11.37 6.82
C ARG A 590 -20.60 -10.40 7.30
N PHE A 591 -21.47 -10.00 6.39
CA PHE A 591 -22.58 -9.06 6.63
C PHE A 591 -23.89 -9.65 6.10
N GLU A 592 -25.01 -9.33 6.75
CA GLU A 592 -26.36 -9.76 6.36
C GLU A 592 -27.33 -8.61 6.63
N GLY A 593 -28.37 -8.46 5.79
CA GLY A 593 -29.26 -7.29 5.83
C GLY A 593 -28.61 -6.03 5.25
N ARG A 594 -27.62 -5.43 5.95
CA ARG A 594 -27.01 -4.14 5.55
C ARG A 594 -25.48 -4.19 5.59
N PHE A 595 -24.84 -3.49 4.65
CA PHE A 595 -23.41 -3.15 4.70
C PHE A 595 -23.24 -1.63 4.55
N GLY A 596 -22.25 -1.06 5.23
CA GLY A 596 -21.93 0.36 5.13
C GLY A 596 -20.68 0.72 5.90
N VAL A 597 -20.11 1.88 5.58
CA VAL A 597 -18.86 2.39 6.11
C VAL A 597 -18.99 3.89 6.39
N GLU A 598 -18.26 4.38 7.39
CA GLU A 598 -18.12 5.82 7.63
C GLU A 598 -17.04 6.38 6.70
N LEU A 599 -17.40 7.40 5.92
CA LEU A 599 -16.53 8.05 4.95
C LEU A 599 -16.36 9.54 5.30
N ARG A 600 -15.10 9.97 5.32
CA ARG A 600 -14.73 11.39 5.39
C ARG A 600 -15.19 12.11 4.10
N PRO A 601 -15.32 13.45 4.09
CA PRO A 601 -15.62 14.19 2.88
C PRO A 601 -14.67 13.82 1.74
N HIS A 602 -15.23 13.69 0.54
CA HIS A 602 -14.54 13.39 -0.71
C HIS A 602 -13.92 11.98 -0.76
N ALA A 603 -14.13 11.14 0.26
CA ALA A 603 -13.61 9.77 0.32
C ALA A 603 -14.54 8.74 -0.33
N ALA A 604 -13.94 7.66 -0.83
CA ALA A 604 -14.63 6.51 -1.39
C ALA A 604 -14.06 5.20 -0.85
N GLY A 605 -14.92 4.19 -0.78
CA GLY A 605 -14.55 2.79 -0.62
C GLY A 605 -15.03 1.96 -1.80
N LEU A 606 -14.28 0.92 -2.16
CA LEU A 606 -14.62 0.01 -3.27
C LEU A 606 -14.52 -1.43 -2.78
N TYR A 607 -15.60 -2.20 -2.94
CA TYR A 607 -15.83 -3.47 -2.29
C TYR A 607 -16.22 -4.58 -3.28
N ARG A 608 -15.84 -5.82 -2.97
CA ARG A 608 -16.38 -7.05 -3.59
C ARG A 608 -17.32 -7.74 -2.59
N LEU A 609 -18.49 -8.14 -3.09
CA LEU A 609 -19.61 -8.72 -2.35
C LEU A 609 -19.86 -10.17 -2.84
N THR A 610 -19.45 -11.14 -2.03
CA THR A 610 -19.42 -12.57 -2.37
C THR A 610 -20.45 -13.36 -1.55
N PRO A 611 -21.56 -13.84 -2.14
CA PRO A 611 -22.65 -14.47 -1.39
C PRO A 611 -22.26 -15.81 -0.75
N VAL A 612 -22.65 -16.03 0.51
CA VAL A 612 -22.39 -17.25 1.28
C VAL A 612 -23.55 -18.24 1.09
N ARG A 613 -23.39 -19.18 0.16
CA ARG A 613 -24.40 -20.21 -0.15
C ARG A 613 -24.58 -21.18 1.04
N ARG A 614 -25.82 -21.35 1.51
CA ARG A 614 -26.20 -22.42 2.46
C ARG A 614 -26.29 -23.77 1.74
N ALA A 615 -25.91 -24.85 2.42
CA ALA A 615 -26.18 -26.22 1.97
C ALA A 615 -27.61 -26.63 2.32
N SER A 616 -28.32 -27.27 1.39
CA SER A 616 -29.68 -27.79 1.58
C SER A 616 -29.66 -29.18 2.25
N SER A 617 -30.61 -29.44 3.16
CA SER A 617 -30.65 -30.66 3.97
C SER A 617 -31.94 -31.49 3.77
N THR A 618 -31.82 -32.82 3.82
CA THR A 618 -32.95 -33.76 3.78
C THR A 618 -32.73 -34.96 4.71
N GLY A 619 -33.58 -35.09 5.74
CA GLY A 619 -34.00 -36.36 6.35
C GLY A 619 -32.98 -37.26 7.07
N GLN A 620 -32.81 -37.02 8.39
CA GLN A 620 -32.78 -37.99 9.53
C GLN A 620 -32.07 -39.39 9.45
N PRO A 621 -31.71 -40.02 10.61
CA PRO A 621 -31.29 -39.44 11.88
C PRO A 621 -30.05 -40.16 12.52
N GLY A 622 -29.32 -39.45 13.40
CA GLY A 622 -28.67 -40.09 14.55
C GLY A 622 -27.36 -40.87 14.36
N ALA A 623 -26.33 -40.28 13.73
CA ALA A 623 -24.95 -40.76 13.88
C ALA A 623 -23.92 -39.61 13.81
N THR A 624 -22.91 -39.66 14.68
CA THR A 624 -21.78 -38.71 14.69
C THR A 624 -20.68 -39.13 13.72
N ARG A 625 -20.43 -38.39 12.62
CA ARG A 625 -19.09 -38.19 12.01
C ARG A 625 -19.03 -37.31 10.76
N LEU A 626 -17.88 -36.64 10.63
CA LEU A 626 -17.11 -36.28 9.41
C LEU A 626 -17.75 -35.37 8.34
N TRP A 627 -17.09 -34.22 8.15
CA TRP A 627 -17.21 -33.35 6.98
C TRP A 627 -16.47 -33.94 5.76
N ARG A 628 -16.92 -33.61 4.55
CA ARG A 628 -16.17 -33.81 3.29
C ARG A 628 -15.88 -32.48 2.61
N SER A 629 -14.76 -32.41 1.91
CA SER A 629 -14.21 -31.22 1.24
C SER A 629 -14.93 -30.87 -0.06
N ALA A 630 -14.86 -29.58 -0.44
CA ALA A 630 -15.18 -29.12 -1.79
C ALA A 630 -13.95 -29.20 -2.71
N ALA A 631 -14.17 -29.33 -4.02
CA ALA A 631 -13.10 -29.54 -5.00
C ALA A 631 -12.39 -28.23 -5.45
N PRO A 632 -11.12 -28.28 -5.91
CA PRO A 632 -10.30 -27.09 -6.17
C PRO A 632 -10.22 -26.72 -7.67
N GLY A 633 -9.98 -25.43 -7.99
CA GLY A 633 -10.05 -24.96 -9.38
C GLY A 633 -9.42 -23.62 -9.77
N SER A 634 -8.24 -23.25 -9.26
CA SER A 634 -7.39 -22.24 -9.90
C SER A 634 -5.90 -22.41 -9.53
N ALA A 635 -5.01 -22.00 -10.44
CA ALA A 635 -3.57 -22.15 -10.29
C ALA A 635 -2.91 -20.90 -9.65
N PRO A 636 -1.70 -20.99 -9.09
CA PRO A 636 -1.05 -19.88 -8.39
C PRO A 636 -0.70 -18.70 -9.30
N ARG A 637 -0.62 -17.51 -8.69
CA ARG A 637 0.23 -16.41 -9.17
C ARG A 637 1.48 -16.31 -8.29
N SER A 638 2.62 -16.00 -8.90
CA SER A 638 3.92 -15.91 -8.23
C SER A 638 4.08 -14.64 -7.40
N LEU A 639 4.89 -14.74 -6.36
CA LEU A 639 5.29 -13.68 -5.42
C LEU A 639 6.28 -12.67 -6.06
N PRO A 640 6.48 -11.49 -5.44
CA PRO A 640 7.49 -10.53 -5.90
C PRO A 640 8.94 -11.06 -5.73
N PRO A 641 9.91 -10.57 -6.53
CA PRO A 641 11.26 -11.15 -6.59
C PRO A 641 12.18 -10.92 -5.38
N SER A 642 11.70 -10.33 -4.28
CA SER A 642 12.48 -9.96 -3.09
C SER A 642 12.38 -10.97 -1.94
N MET A 643 11.60 -12.04 -2.08
CA MET A 643 11.42 -13.09 -1.06
C MET A 643 12.42 -14.24 -1.23
N ILE A 644 13.73 -13.94 -1.23
CA ILE A 644 14.78 -14.94 -1.01
C ILE A 644 14.92 -15.12 0.51
N GLY A 645 13.99 -15.87 1.10
CA GLY A 645 14.15 -16.43 2.43
C GLY A 645 14.88 -17.78 2.37
N GLU A 646 15.28 -18.31 3.53
CA GLU A 646 15.96 -19.59 3.63
C GLU A 646 15.25 -20.72 2.86
N LYS A 647 16.05 -21.56 2.22
CA LYS A 647 15.60 -22.76 1.52
C LYS A 647 15.22 -23.80 2.56
N LEU A 648 13.92 -24.01 2.77
CA LEU A 648 13.41 -24.98 3.77
C LEU A 648 13.04 -26.34 3.16
N ASP A 649 13.28 -27.40 3.93
CA ASP A 649 12.82 -28.76 3.69
C ASP A 649 11.34 -28.92 4.09
N ARG A 650 10.83 -30.15 4.06
CA ARG A 650 9.46 -30.47 4.48
C ARG A 650 9.26 -30.55 6.01
N GLY A 651 10.30 -30.40 6.83
CA GLY A 651 10.21 -30.41 8.30
C GLY A 651 9.62 -31.71 8.86
N LEU A 652 9.70 -32.82 8.11
CA LEU A 652 8.82 -33.97 8.32
C LEU A 652 9.02 -34.61 9.71
N ILE A 653 7.93 -34.76 10.45
CA ILE A 653 7.88 -35.51 11.71
C ILE A 653 6.92 -36.69 11.62
N ALA A 654 7.23 -37.76 12.38
CA ALA A 654 6.35 -38.91 12.54
C ALA A 654 6.45 -39.46 13.98
N PHE A 655 5.34 -39.48 14.71
CA PHE A 655 5.26 -39.94 16.10
C PHE A 655 4.25 -41.07 16.28
N LEU A 656 4.72 -42.24 16.69
CA LEU A 656 3.91 -43.40 17.04
C LEU A 656 3.27 -43.18 18.42
N GLN A 657 1.96 -42.97 18.42
CA GLN A 657 1.14 -42.72 19.60
C GLN A 657 0.90 -44.01 20.40
N THR A 658 0.52 -43.87 21.67
CA THR A 658 0.24 -44.99 22.59
C THR A 658 -0.94 -45.87 22.17
N ASN A 659 -1.83 -45.38 21.30
CA ASN A 659 -2.92 -46.16 20.70
C ASN A 659 -2.50 -47.00 19.48
N GLY A 660 -1.21 -47.01 19.12
CA GLY A 660 -0.65 -47.76 17.99
C GLY A 660 -0.74 -47.06 16.61
N GLN A 661 -1.32 -45.87 16.54
CA GLN A 661 -1.41 -45.04 15.33
C GLN A 661 -0.20 -44.09 15.22
N THR A 662 0.19 -43.70 14.02
CA THR A 662 1.29 -42.73 13.82
C THR A 662 0.76 -41.39 13.34
N PHE A 663 0.98 -40.33 14.10
CA PHE A 663 0.80 -38.95 13.65
C PHE A 663 1.99 -38.53 12.77
N VAL A 664 1.72 -37.81 11.67
CA VAL A 664 2.72 -37.33 10.70
C VAL A 664 2.40 -35.88 10.35
N SER A 665 3.40 -34.99 10.24
CA SER A 665 3.19 -33.58 9.88
C SER A 665 4.38 -32.96 9.13
N TRP A 666 4.13 -31.98 8.26
CA TRP A 666 5.11 -31.38 7.34
C TRP A 666 4.77 -29.95 6.93
N ARG A 667 5.76 -29.20 6.44
CA ARG A 667 5.60 -27.79 6.06
C ARG A 667 4.87 -27.63 4.72
N LEU A 668 3.95 -26.66 4.66
CA LEU A 668 3.58 -25.97 3.42
C LEU A 668 4.57 -24.81 3.22
N LEU A 669 5.17 -24.73 2.04
CA LEU A 669 6.31 -23.85 1.76
C LEU A 669 5.93 -22.75 0.77
N LEU A 670 6.63 -21.61 0.82
CA LEU A 670 6.35 -20.45 -0.06
C LEU A 670 6.54 -20.78 -1.55
N ARG A 671 7.35 -21.80 -1.86
CA ARG A 671 7.51 -22.36 -3.22
C ARG A 671 6.36 -23.28 -3.66
N ASP A 672 5.48 -23.68 -2.76
CA ASP A 672 4.36 -24.56 -3.09
C ASP A 672 3.27 -23.80 -3.86
N PRO A 673 2.66 -24.45 -4.88
CA PRO A 673 1.44 -23.93 -5.46
C PRO A 673 0.30 -24.03 -4.41
N PRO A 674 -0.53 -23.00 -4.15
CA PRO A 674 -1.76 -23.12 -3.36
C PRO A 674 -2.62 -24.38 -3.62
N ALA A 675 -2.63 -24.87 -4.86
CA ALA A 675 -3.29 -26.11 -5.28
C ALA A 675 -2.48 -27.42 -5.02
N VAL A 676 -1.35 -27.37 -4.30
CA VAL A 676 -0.47 -28.52 -4.00
C VAL A 676 -1.22 -29.64 -3.28
N ARG A 677 -0.89 -30.88 -3.61
CA ARG A 677 -1.50 -32.08 -2.99
C ARG A 677 -0.43 -33.01 -2.46
N PHE A 678 -0.68 -33.61 -1.29
CA PHE A 678 0.31 -34.41 -0.55
C PHE A 678 -0.12 -35.86 -0.41
N TRP A 679 0.68 -36.80 -0.91
CA TRP A 679 0.57 -38.21 -0.49
C TRP A 679 1.47 -38.46 0.72
N VAL A 680 0.99 -39.25 1.67
CA VAL A 680 1.82 -39.84 2.72
C VAL A 680 2.06 -41.30 2.38
N ASP A 681 3.33 -41.70 2.23
CA ASP A 681 3.72 -43.11 2.11
C ASP A 681 4.42 -43.58 3.39
N ARG A 682 4.38 -44.88 3.67
CA ARG A 682 5.22 -45.55 4.66
C ARG A 682 6.07 -46.68 4.06
N SER A 683 7.18 -47.00 4.71
CA SER A 683 8.05 -48.14 4.36
C SER A 683 8.47 -48.92 5.60
N PRO A 684 8.62 -50.25 5.52
CA PRO A 684 9.14 -51.09 6.61
C PRO A 684 10.65 -50.91 6.85
N ASP A 685 11.38 -50.34 5.88
CA ASP A 685 12.85 -50.26 5.83
C ASP A 685 13.40 -48.84 5.53
N GLY A 686 12.55 -47.91 5.07
CA GLY A 686 12.91 -46.52 4.78
C GLY A 686 13.52 -46.29 3.39
N GLN A 687 13.68 -47.33 2.59
CA GLN A 687 14.36 -47.29 1.28
C GLN A 687 13.44 -47.80 0.16
N THR A 688 12.86 -48.98 0.35
CA THR A 688 12.04 -49.72 -0.61
C THR A 688 10.63 -49.98 -0.05
N ASN A 689 9.83 -50.84 -0.69
CA ASN A 689 8.55 -51.33 -0.18
C ASN A 689 7.56 -50.23 0.28
N TRP A 690 7.54 -49.09 -0.41
CA TRP A 690 6.71 -47.94 -0.07
C TRP A 690 5.23 -48.22 -0.33
N GLN A 691 4.42 -48.12 0.73
CA GLN A 691 2.97 -48.29 0.73
C GLN A 691 2.30 -46.91 0.91
N PRO A 692 1.29 -46.52 0.09
CA PRO A 692 0.53 -45.31 0.33
C PRO A 692 -0.34 -45.48 1.58
N CYS A 693 -0.28 -44.52 2.51
CA CYS A 693 -1.14 -44.45 3.70
C CYS A 693 -2.44 -43.67 3.40
N THR A 694 -2.35 -42.68 2.52
CA THR A 694 -3.46 -41.89 1.99
C THR A 694 -3.91 -42.49 0.65
N PRO A 695 -5.19 -42.84 0.43
CA PRO A 695 -5.67 -43.39 -0.85
C PRO A 695 -5.94 -42.31 -1.92
N GLU A 696 -6.16 -41.06 -1.50
CA GLU A 696 -6.19 -39.85 -2.32
C GLU A 696 -5.28 -38.81 -1.65
N PRO A 697 -4.68 -37.86 -2.40
CA PRO A 697 -3.71 -36.94 -1.81
C PRO A 697 -4.39 -35.77 -1.07
N LEU A 698 -3.85 -35.45 0.10
CA LEU A 698 -4.36 -34.44 1.01
C LEU A 698 -4.24 -33.03 0.41
N ALA A 699 -5.26 -32.22 0.64
CA ALA A 699 -5.44 -30.91 0.03
C ALA A 699 -5.65 -29.76 1.03
N ASP A 700 -6.16 -30.12 2.21
CA ASP A 700 -6.79 -29.25 3.21
C ASP A 700 -5.96 -29.13 4.50
N ARG A 701 -4.89 -29.92 4.64
CA ARG A 701 -4.05 -30.05 5.83
C ARG A 701 -2.62 -30.45 5.45
N CYS A 702 -1.68 -30.20 6.35
CA CYS A 702 -0.31 -30.75 6.27
C CYS A 702 0.04 -31.67 7.46
N ASN A 703 -0.97 -32.39 7.96
CA ASN A 703 -0.82 -33.46 8.95
C ASN A 703 -1.74 -34.65 8.62
N PHE A 704 -1.39 -35.83 9.13
CA PHE A 704 -2.09 -37.08 8.91
C PHE A 704 -1.94 -38.02 10.12
N VAL A 705 -2.90 -38.93 10.33
CA VAL A 705 -2.79 -40.02 11.30
C VAL A 705 -2.96 -41.34 10.56
N ASP A 706 -1.92 -42.17 10.56
CA ASP A 706 -1.95 -43.53 10.01
C ASP A 706 -2.62 -44.48 11.01
N PRO A 707 -3.82 -45.03 10.71
CA PRO A 707 -4.51 -45.96 11.59
C PRO A 707 -3.99 -47.40 11.48
N HIS A 708 -3.09 -47.68 10.54
CA HIS A 708 -2.61 -49.03 10.20
C HIS A 708 -1.11 -49.21 10.49
N SER A 709 -0.51 -48.34 11.31
CA SER A 709 0.90 -48.43 11.72
C SER A 709 1.19 -49.45 12.82
N ALA A 710 0.16 -50.00 13.48
CA ALA A 710 0.31 -50.86 14.65
C ALA A 710 1.22 -52.08 14.42
N GLY A 711 1.92 -52.51 15.48
CA GLY A 711 2.74 -53.73 15.49
C GLY A 711 4.19 -53.57 15.01
N ARG A 712 4.57 -52.45 14.37
CA ARG A 712 5.99 -52.13 14.06
C ARG A 712 6.24 -50.63 14.00
N ARG A 713 7.51 -50.23 14.09
CA ARG A 713 7.93 -48.88 13.68
C ARG A 713 8.06 -48.85 12.16
N TRP A 714 7.56 -47.77 11.56
CA TRP A 714 7.60 -47.52 10.11
C TRP A 714 8.44 -46.28 9.82
N PHE A 715 8.93 -46.16 8.59
CA PHE A 715 9.42 -44.90 8.04
C PHE A 715 8.30 -44.24 7.24
N TYR A 716 8.25 -42.91 7.22
CA TYR A 716 7.28 -42.11 6.49
C TYR A 716 7.97 -41.11 5.57
N ARG A 717 7.34 -40.80 4.44
CA ARG A 717 7.73 -39.69 3.55
C ARG A 717 6.49 -39.00 3.00
N VAL A 718 6.66 -37.75 2.56
CA VAL A 718 5.61 -36.96 1.91
C VAL A 718 5.99 -36.73 0.44
N ARG A 719 5.02 -36.92 -0.46
CA ARG A 719 5.15 -36.59 -1.90
C ARG A 719 4.21 -35.45 -2.24
N ALA A 720 4.76 -34.28 -2.56
CA ALA A 720 4.05 -33.07 -2.94
C ALA A 720 3.93 -32.97 -4.47
N LEU A 721 2.70 -32.81 -4.97
CA LEU A 721 2.39 -32.73 -6.41
C LEU A 721 2.09 -31.28 -6.84
N GLY A 722 2.85 -30.77 -7.81
CA GLY A 722 2.61 -29.47 -8.45
C GLY A 722 1.70 -29.54 -9.70
N PRO A 723 1.13 -28.41 -10.15
CA PRO A 723 0.20 -28.35 -11.29
C PRO A 723 0.85 -28.64 -12.65
N ASN A 724 2.19 -28.72 -12.71
CA ASN A 724 2.95 -29.19 -13.87
C ASN A 724 3.23 -30.71 -13.84
N GLY A 725 2.61 -31.45 -12.91
CA GLY A 725 2.81 -32.89 -12.75
C GLY A 725 4.11 -33.29 -12.03
N ARG A 726 4.98 -32.33 -11.66
CA ARG A 726 6.23 -32.64 -10.94
C ARG A 726 5.92 -33.02 -9.50
N VAL A 727 6.56 -34.10 -9.03
CA VAL A 727 6.49 -34.57 -7.64
C VAL A 727 7.79 -34.24 -6.90
N GLU A 728 7.71 -33.45 -5.84
CA GLU A 728 8.77 -33.30 -4.84
C GLU A 728 8.57 -34.39 -3.78
N THR A 729 9.62 -35.07 -3.33
CA THR A 729 9.56 -36.11 -2.30
C THR A 729 10.47 -35.74 -1.14
N SER A 730 9.97 -35.78 0.09
CA SER A 730 10.76 -35.50 1.30
C SER A 730 11.82 -36.57 1.53
N ALA A 731 12.83 -36.24 2.34
CA ALA A 731 13.59 -37.27 3.05
C ALA A 731 12.65 -38.18 3.87
N PRO A 732 12.95 -39.48 4.01
CA PRO A 732 12.16 -40.39 4.82
C PRO A 732 12.54 -40.30 6.30
N VAL A 733 11.57 -40.13 7.20
CA VAL A 733 11.81 -40.10 8.65
C VAL A 733 11.24 -41.36 9.32
N ARG A 734 11.95 -41.87 10.33
CA ARG A 734 11.49 -43.03 11.10
C ARG A 734 10.53 -42.57 12.20
N ALA A 735 9.40 -43.25 12.37
CA ALA A 735 8.47 -42.95 13.44
C ALA A 735 9.11 -43.12 14.83
N GLU A 736 9.13 -42.03 15.58
CA GLU A 736 9.62 -41.95 16.96
C GLU A 736 8.45 -42.32 17.91
N PRO A 737 8.65 -43.12 18.97
CA PRO A 737 7.60 -43.38 19.95
C PRO A 737 7.34 -42.11 20.78
N VAL A 738 6.08 -41.83 21.15
CA VAL A 738 5.80 -40.77 22.13
C VAL A 738 6.27 -41.24 23.52
N GLU A 739 7.32 -40.61 24.04
CA GLU A 739 7.88 -40.89 25.37
C GLU A 739 7.15 -40.10 26.46
N GLY A 740 5.93 -40.55 26.79
CA GLY A 740 5.13 -39.99 27.88
C GLY A 740 3.86 -39.28 27.40
N PRO A 741 3.43 -38.18 28.06
CA PRO A 741 2.15 -37.52 27.78
C PRO A 741 2.16 -36.63 26.53
N THR A 742 3.32 -36.10 26.14
CA THR A 742 3.47 -35.12 25.04
C THR A 742 4.71 -35.46 24.22
N ALA A 743 4.62 -35.31 22.89
CA ALA A 743 5.70 -35.69 21.99
C ALA A 743 6.84 -34.67 21.97
N PHE A 744 8.08 -35.16 21.88
CA PHE A 744 9.25 -34.35 21.62
C PHE A 744 10.32 -35.14 20.86
N ARG A 745 11.10 -34.46 20.00
CA ARG A 745 12.39 -34.96 19.54
C ARG A 745 13.47 -34.60 20.56
N ARG A 746 14.43 -35.50 20.78
CA ARG A 746 15.61 -35.23 21.65
C ARG A 746 16.90 -35.10 20.83
N ILE A 747 17.66 -34.06 21.11
CA ILE A 747 19.04 -33.91 20.67
C ILE A 747 19.93 -34.17 21.90
N ARG A 748 20.76 -35.21 21.86
CA ARG A 748 21.64 -35.58 22.98
C ARG A 748 22.92 -34.77 22.94
N LEU A 749 23.25 -34.13 24.06
CA LEU A 749 24.42 -33.28 24.17
C LEU A 749 25.68 -34.11 24.46
N GLN A 750 26.85 -33.56 24.15
CA GLN A 750 28.17 -34.19 24.40
C GLN A 750 28.56 -34.27 25.90
N GLY A 751 27.62 -34.06 26.83
CA GLY A 751 27.82 -34.22 28.27
C GLY A 751 26.59 -33.80 29.08
N ASN A 752 26.57 -34.15 30.37
CA ASN A 752 25.44 -33.92 31.27
C ASN A 752 25.40 -32.47 31.85
N TYR A 753 25.31 -31.49 30.96
CA TYR A 753 25.17 -30.06 31.29
C TYR A 753 23.83 -29.50 30.81
N ARG A 754 23.50 -28.30 31.28
CA ARG A 754 22.45 -27.44 30.72
C ARG A 754 23.10 -26.37 29.84
N PHE A 755 22.39 -25.86 28.83
CA PHE A 755 22.84 -24.79 27.95
C PHE A 755 21.97 -23.54 28.10
N ASP A 756 22.55 -22.37 27.83
CA ASP A 756 21.92 -21.07 28.10
C ASP A 756 20.99 -20.59 26.97
N LYS A 757 21.41 -20.76 25.72
CA LYS A 757 20.66 -20.31 24.53
C LYS A 757 20.89 -21.27 23.36
N VAL A 758 19.98 -21.26 22.40
CA VAL A 758 20.08 -21.97 21.12
C VAL A 758 19.82 -20.99 19.97
N GLY A 759 20.66 -21.03 18.94
CA GLY A 759 20.40 -20.44 17.63
C GLY A 759 19.96 -21.50 16.62
N LEU A 760 19.19 -21.07 15.61
CA LEU A 760 18.48 -21.91 14.65
C LEU A 760 18.77 -21.43 13.20
N GLY A 761 19.13 -22.35 12.32
CA GLY A 761 19.40 -22.14 10.89
C GLY A 761 19.90 -23.41 10.21
N ASP A 762 19.91 -23.47 8.88
CA ASP A 762 20.49 -24.59 8.10
C ASP A 762 22.02 -24.45 8.08
N LEU A 763 22.77 -25.29 8.80
CA LEU A 763 24.22 -25.13 8.91
C LEU A 763 25.01 -25.83 7.80
N ASP A 764 24.38 -26.65 6.95
CA ASP A 764 25.10 -27.47 5.97
C ASP A 764 24.49 -27.61 4.56
N GLY A 765 23.37 -26.90 4.33
CA GLY A 765 22.71 -26.70 3.04
C GLY A 765 21.65 -27.75 2.72
N ASP A 766 21.25 -28.63 3.66
CA ASP A 766 20.29 -29.71 3.42
C ASP A 766 18.81 -29.28 3.50
N ALA A 767 18.57 -28.02 3.88
CA ALA A 767 17.29 -27.34 4.07
C ALA A 767 16.55 -27.61 5.41
N ALA A 768 17.10 -28.41 6.31
CA ALA A 768 16.57 -28.54 7.68
C ALA A 768 17.10 -27.43 8.62
N LEU A 769 16.43 -27.22 9.76
CA LEU A 769 16.96 -26.36 10.81
C LEU A 769 17.81 -27.17 11.79
N ASP A 770 19.07 -26.74 11.93
CA ASP A 770 20.06 -27.26 12.86
C ASP A 770 20.15 -26.35 14.12
N PHE A 771 20.92 -26.79 15.11
CA PHE A 771 20.95 -26.20 16.45
C PHE A 771 22.38 -25.82 16.86
N VAL A 772 22.62 -24.54 17.19
CA VAL A 772 23.86 -24.10 17.84
C VAL A 772 23.56 -23.69 19.27
N ILE A 773 24.06 -24.44 20.25
CA ILE A 773 23.86 -24.14 21.67
C ILE A 773 25.06 -23.42 22.29
N LYS A 774 24.79 -22.51 23.23
CA LYS A 774 25.80 -21.87 24.09
C LYS A 774 25.75 -22.50 25.49
N GLN A 775 26.80 -23.21 25.92
CA GLN A 775 26.84 -23.99 27.16
C GLN A 775 28.13 -23.73 27.97
N PRO A 776 28.16 -23.94 29.30
CA PRO A 776 27.06 -24.36 30.14
C PRO A 776 26.16 -23.18 30.55
N HIS A 777 24.97 -23.47 31.09
CA HIS A 777 24.08 -22.45 31.64
C HIS A 777 24.53 -22.00 33.03
N GLN A 778 24.87 -20.72 33.16
CA GLN A 778 25.08 -20.03 34.43
C GLN A 778 24.19 -18.79 34.51
N VAL A 779 23.65 -18.48 35.70
CA VAL A 779 22.89 -17.24 35.95
C VAL A 779 23.83 -16.20 36.59
N SER A 780 24.56 -15.48 35.75
CA SER A 780 25.31 -14.27 36.13
C SER A 780 24.77 -13.08 35.33
N ASP A 781 24.26 -12.07 36.04
CA ASP A 781 23.81 -10.80 35.48
C ASP A 781 24.83 -9.70 35.83
N PRO A 782 25.24 -8.82 34.89
CA PRO A 782 26.24 -7.79 35.15
C PRO A 782 25.96 -6.85 36.34
N GLY A 783 24.69 -6.70 36.78
CA GLY A 783 24.30 -5.91 37.95
C GLY A 783 24.41 -6.65 39.29
N VAL A 784 24.40 -7.98 39.29
CA VAL A 784 24.61 -8.86 40.45
C VAL A 784 25.62 -9.95 40.09
N TRP A 785 26.75 -9.49 39.56
CA TRP A 785 27.77 -10.32 38.93
C TRP A 785 28.34 -11.38 39.88
N ARG A 786 28.57 -12.58 39.34
CA ARG A 786 29.36 -13.65 39.96
C ARG A 786 30.40 -14.18 38.97
N PRO A 787 31.56 -14.70 39.44
CA PRO A 787 32.57 -15.31 38.59
C PRO A 787 32.01 -16.45 37.74
N SER A 788 32.61 -16.67 36.57
CA SER A 788 32.28 -17.80 35.69
C SER A 788 32.78 -19.11 36.31
N GLU A 789 31.94 -20.15 36.30
CA GLU A 789 32.25 -21.47 36.88
C GLU A 789 33.09 -22.34 35.92
N ASP A 790 33.03 -22.03 34.62
CA ASP A 790 33.76 -22.66 33.51
C ASP A 790 33.90 -21.61 32.36
N THR A 791 34.51 -21.94 31.23
CA THR A 791 34.40 -21.11 30.01
C THR A 791 33.08 -21.38 29.28
N PHE A 792 32.62 -20.45 28.43
CA PHE A 792 31.54 -20.74 27.47
C PHE A 792 32.07 -21.57 26.29
N LYS A 793 31.29 -22.56 25.87
CA LYS A 793 31.45 -23.36 24.65
C LYS A 793 30.23 -23.13 23.74
N LEU A 794 30.46 -23.01 22.44
CA LEU A 794 29.46 -23.22 21.42
C LEU A 794 29.51 -24.68 20.95
N GLU A 795 28.36 -25.27 20.64
CA GLU A 795 28.25 -26.61 20.04
C GLU A 795 27.16 -26.64 18.97
N ALA A 796 27.48 -27.19 17.80
CA ALA A 796 26.53 -27.36 16.71
C ALA A 796 26.08 -28.82 16.56
N TYR A 797 24.79 -29.01 16.31
CA TYR A 797 24.13 -30.30 16.10
C TYR A 797 23.17 -30.20 14.91
N ARG A 798 23.22 -31.18 14.00
CA ARG A 798 22.26 -31.30 12.91
C ARG A 798 20.83 -31.55 13.42
N SER A 799 19.84 -31.34 12.56
CA SER A 799 18.42 -31.63 12.76
C SER A 799 18.09 -33.06 13.19
N ASP A 800 18.99 -34.02 12.90
CA ASP A 800 18.93 -35.43 13.31
C ASP A 800 19.64 -35.75 14.64
N GLY A 801 20.35 -34.78 15.22
CA GLY A 801 21.15 -34.90 16.45
C GLY A 801 22.63 -35.24 16.24
N THR A 802 23.12 -35.31 15.00
CA THR A 802 24.55 -35.46 14.70
C THR A 802 25.33 -34.24 15.18
N PHE A 803 26.21 -34.43 16.15
CA PHE A 803 27.15 -33.40 16.60
C PHE A 803 28.16 -33.07 15.48
N LEU A 804 28.29 -31.78 15.17
CA LEU A 804 29.20 -31.26 14.15
C LEU A 804 30.54 -30.81 14.75
N TRP A 805 30.49 -29.88 15.71
CA TRP A 805 31.69 -29.27 16.31
C TRP A 805 31.42 -28.64 17.68
N ARG A 806 32.49 -28.43 18.45
CA ARG A 806 32.53 -27.63 19.68
C ARG A 806 33.61 -26.58 19.56
N ARG A 807 33.32 -25.33 19.94
CA ARG A 807 34.27 -24.22 20.02
C ARG A 807 34.26 -23.63 21.43
N ASP A 808 35.41 -23.60 22.08
CA ASP A 808 35.59 -22.88 23.35
C ASP A 808 35.78 -21.37 23.10
N LEU A 809 35.15 -20.52 23.90
CA LEU A 809 35.27 -19.05 23.84
C LEU A 809 36.32 -18.49 24.81
N GLY A 810 36.91 -19.35 25.65
CA GLY A 810 37.94 -18.98 26.62
C GLY A 810 37.42 -18.20 27.83
N TRP A 811 38.35 -17.89 28.74
CA TRP A 811 38.05 -17.22 30.02
C TRP A 811 37.78 -15.71 29.92
N ASN A 812 38.04 -15.11 28.75
CA ASN A 812 37.79 -13.69 28.50
C ASN A 812 36.35 -13.39 28.04
N ILE A 813 35.50 -14.42 27.91
CA ILE A 813 34.06 -14.29 27.75
C ILE A 813 33.39 -14.88 28.99
N GLU A 814 32.78 -14.01 29.80
CA GLU A 814 32.12 -14.42 31.04
C GLU A 814 30.81 -15.18 30.79
N GLN A 815 30.41 -16.04 31.72
CA GLN A 815 29.21 -16.87 31.61
C GLN A 815 27.94 -16.09 31.97
N GLY A 816 26.84 -16.37 31.25
CA GLY A 816 25.53 -15.72 31.41
C GLY A 816 24.96 -15.15 30.10
N VAL A 817 23.72 -14.67 30.15
CA VAL A 817 22.96 -14.30 28.94
C VAL A 817 23.51 -13.05 28.23
N TRP A 818 24.12 -12.11 28.96
CA TRP A 818 24.50 -10.77 28.47
C TRP A 818 25.90 -10.65 27.88
N TRP A 819 26.81 -11.57 28.19
CA TRP A 819 28.25 -11.41 27.94
C TRP A 819 28.68 -11.73 26.50
N SER A 820 27.95 -12.68 25.89
CA SER A 820 28.12 -13.08 24.50
C SER A 820 26.75 -13.41 23.90
N PRO A 821 26.17 -12.52 23.09
CA PRO A 821 25.04 -12.85 22.24
C PRO A 821 25.49 -13.81 21.13
N LEU A 822 24.52 -14.57 20.62
CA LEU A 822 24.65 -15.58 19.58
C LEU A 822 23.57 -15.32 18.54
N LEU A 823 23.92 -15.41 17.26
CA LEU A 823 22.98 -15.38 16.14
C LEU A 823 23.37 -16.50 15.15
N VAL A 824 22.36 -17.16 14.57
CA VAL A 824 22.53 -18.13 13.48
C VAL A 824 21.64 -17.71 12.33
N TYR A 825 22.24 -17.46 11.17
CA TYR A 825 21.57 -16.93 9.98
C TYR A 825 22.49 -17.07 8.75
N ASP A 826 21.93 -17.28 7.56
CA ASP A 826 22.63 -17.13 6.27
C ASP A 826 22.92 -15.64 6.03
N LEU A 827 24.16 -15.18 6.24
CA LEU A 827 24.51 -13.76 6.26
C LEU A 827 25.05 -13.23 4.92
N ASP A 828 25.53 -14.08 4.01
CA ASP A 828 26.00 -13.68 2.68
C ASP A 828 25.16 -14.17 1.49
N GLY A 829 24.28 -15.16 1.69
CA GLY A 829 23.31 -15.67 0.72
C GLY A 829 23.71 -16.96 0.01
N ASP A 830 24.70 -17.72 0.49
CA ASP A 830 25.14 -18.98 -0.14
C ASP A 830 24.16 -20.16 0.07
N GLY A 831 23.26 -20.06 1.06
CA GLY A 831 22.28 -21.08 1.42
C GLY A 831 22.66 -21.92 2.65
N CYS A 832 23.79 -21.63 3.31
CA CYS A 832 24.16 -22.14 4.64
C CYS A 832 24.16 -20.99 5.65
N ALA A 833 23.96 -21.30 6.94
CA ALA A 833 23.91 -20.31 8.01
C ALA A 833 25.24 -20.17 8.76
N GLU A 834 25.77 -18.96 8.84
CA GLU A 834 26.86 -18.61 9.74
C GLU A 834 26.42 -18.61 11.21
N VAL A 835 27.41 -18.73 12.10
CA VAL A 835 27.27 -18.41 13.51
C VAL A 835 28.00 -17.11 13.83
N ALA A 836 27.27 -16.02 14.05
CA ALA A 836 27.83 -14.78 14.56
C ALA A 836 27.81 -14.80 16.10
N VAL A 837 28.96 -14.50 16.72
CA VAL A 837 29.12 -14.56 18.18
C VAL A 837 30.17 -13.55 18.68
N LYS A 838 29.96 -13.01 19.88
CA LYS A 838 30.97 -12.18 20.55
C LYS A 838 32.10 -13.04 21.13
N THR A 839 33.34 -12.74 20.78
CA THR A 839 34.56 -13.47 21.18
C THR A 839 35.63 -12.54 21.75
N ALA A 840 36.71 -13.13 22.26
CA ALA A 840 37.85 -12.43 22.86
C ALA A 840 39.13 -13.29 22.65
N PRO A 841 40.34 -12.77 22.92
CA PRO A 841 41.57 -13.56 22.86
C PRO A 841 41.52 -14.79 23.79
N THR A 842 42.28 -15.84 23.49
CA THR A 842 42.35 -17.07 24.31
C THR A 842 43.78 -17.40 24.78
N ASP A 843 44.75 -16.64 24.29
CA ASP A 843 46.19 -16.72 24.51
C ASP A 843 46.68 -15.81 25.66
N VAL A 844 45.93 -14.77 26.00
CA VAL A 844 46.22 -13.82 27.09
C VAL A 844 45.03 -13.74 28.04
N ASP A 845 45.28 -13.83 29.36
CA ASP A 845 44.23 -13.70 30.38
C ASP A 845 44.00 -12.22 30.76
N TYR A 846 42.82 -11.69 30.44
CA TYR A 846 42.41 -10.30 30.74
C TYR A 846 41.55 -10.18 32.00
N ARG A 847 41.36 -11.26 32.76
CA ARG A 847 40.65 -11.22 34.05
C ARG A 847 41.41 -10.42 35.10
N ASP A 848 40.71 -9.87 36.07
CA ASP A 848 41.31 -9.38 37.32
C ASP A 848 41.40 -10.50 38.38
N ALA A 849 41.90 -10.16 39.58
CA ALA A 849 42.07 -11.11 40.68
C ALA A 849 40.75 -11.70 41.24
N THR A 850 39.59 -11.16 40.85
CA THR A 850 38.26 -11.73 41.16
C THR A 850 37.76 -12.68 40.07
N GLY A 851 38.44 -12.72 38.91
CA GLY A 851 38.05 -13.47 37.73
C GLY A 851 37.26 -12.67 36.69
N ARG A 852 37.13 -11.34 36.86
CA ARG A 852 36.23 -10.49 36.06
C ARG A 852 36.89 -9.85 34.84
N VAL A 853 36.16 -9.69 33.74
CA VAL A 853 36.69 -9.16 32.46
C VAL A 853 36.24 -7.72 32.22
N THR A 854 37.11 -6.79 32.60
CA THR A 854 36.88 -5.33 32.46
C THR A 854 37.77 -4.66 31.40
N ARG A 855 38.76 -5.40 30.86
CA ARG A 855 39.79 -4.91 29.93
C ARG A 855 40.03 -5.92 28.79
N GLY A 856 40.92 -5.57 27.87
CA GLY A 856 41.31 -6.42 26.74
C GLY A 856 40.37 -6.33 25.52
N PRO A 857 40.82 -6.83 24.35
CA PRO A 857 40.05 -6.82 23.10
C PRO A 857 38.75 -7.62 23.16
N GLU A 858 37.78 -7.20 22.35
CA GLU A 858 36.50 -7.89 22.17
C GLU A 858 36.15 -7.84 20.68
N TRP A 859 35.66 -8.96 20.13
CA TRP A 859 35.35 -9.09 18.71
C TRP A 859 33.93 -9.60 18.49
N CYS A 860 33.38 -9.36 17.31
CA CYS A 860 32.41 -10.28 16.72
C CYS A 860 33.15 -11.21 15.77
N SER A 861 33.08 -12.53 16.01
CA SER A 861 33.53 -13.56 15.07
C SER A 861 32.35 -14.06 14.25
N ILE A 862 32.60 -14.31 12.96
CA ILE A 862 31.72 -15.09 12.09
C ILE A 862 32.32 -16.48 11.94
N LEU A 863 31.54 -17.51 12.28
CA LEU A 863 31.95 -18.91 12.18
C LEU A 863 31.19 -19.61 11.06
N ASP A 864 31.93 -20.41 10.31
CA ASP A 864 31.47 -21.43 9.37
C ASP A 864 30.49 -22.37 10.08
N GLY A 865 29.21 -22.36 9.68
CA GLY A 865 28.14 -23.08 10.38
C GLY A 865 28.39 -24.57 10.51
N ARG A 866 28.99 -25.17 9.47
CA ARG A 866 29.26 -26.60 9.36
C ARG A 866 30.48 -27.05 10.18
N THR A 867 31.46 -26.19 10.43
CA THR A 867 32.76 -26.58 11.02
C THR A 867 33.20 -25.80 12.25
N GLY A 868 32.58 -24.68 12.59
CA GLY A 868 32.95 -23.82 13.73
C GLY A 868 34.28 -23.06 13.55
N ARG A 869 34.89 -23.20 12.37
CA ARG A 869 36.06 -22.42 11.93
C ARG A 869 35.67 -20.95 11.79
N GLU A 870 36.55 -20.06 12.21
CA GLU A 870 36.31 -18.63 12.02
C GLU A 870 36.58 -18.22 10.58
N LEU A 871 35.62 -17.54 9.94
CA LEU A 871 35.71 -17.01 8.58
C LEU A 871 36.18 -15.56 8.60
N ALA A 872 35.59 -14.74 9.48
CA ALA A 872 35.87 -13.31 9.60
C ALA A 872 35.72 -12.84 11.05
N ARG A 873 36.24 -11.64 11.32
CA ARG A 873 36.03 -10.92 12.58
C ARG A 873 36.10 -9.40 12.40
N VAL A 874 35.47 -8.68 13.31
CA VAL A 874 35.64 -7.23 13.54
C VAL A 874 35.67 -6.95 15.03
N ASP A 875 36.19 -5.80 15.45
CA ASP A 875 36.10 -5.36 16.84
C ASP A 875 34.63 -5.10 17.24
N TRP A 876 34.29 -5.50 18.46
CA TRP A 876 32.98 -5.21 19.06
C TRP A 876 32.86 -3.71 19.36
N PRO A 877 31.66 -3.09 19.26
CA PRO A 877 31.43 -1.71 19.70
C PRO A 877 32.16 -1.37 21.01
N GLU A 878 33.04 -0.37 20.98
CA GLU A 878 34.15 -0.25 21.93
C GLU A 878 33.70 -0.20 23.39
N ARG A 879 34.46 -0.81 24.31
CA ARG A 879 34.17 -0.73 25.76
C ARG A 879 34.46 0.66 26.32
N GLY A 880 35.54 1.31 25.87
CA GLY A 880 36.01 2.59 26.43
C GLY A 880 36.23 2.51 27.95
N ASN A 881 36.00 3.63 28.63
CA ASN A 881 35.91 3.67 30.09
C ASN A 881 34.52 3.15 30.54
N VAL A 882 34.50 2.13 31.41
CA VAL A 882 33.24 1.52 31.90
C VAL A 882 32.31 2.53 32.56
N ALA A 883 32.86 3.55 33.23
CA ALA A 883 32.07 4.57 33.92
C ALA A 883 31.28 5.48 32.97
N ASP A 884 31.70 5.63 31.70
CA ASP A 884 31.00 6.43 30.68
C ASP A 884 29.63 5.82 30.34
N TRP A 885 29.46 4.52 30.58
CA TRP A 885 28.19 3.82 30.47
C TRP A 885 27.28 4.05 31.69
N GLY A 886 27.68 4.85 32.67
CA GLY A 886 26.83 5.24 33.81
C GLY A 886 26.90 4.33 35.04
N ASP A 887 27.88 3.41 35.11
CA ASP A 887 28.33 2.83 36.39
C ASP A 887 29.80 2.39 36.34
N PRO A 888 30.56 2.51 37.45
CA PRO A 888 31.93 2.00 37.54
C PRO A 888 31.97 0.46 37.64
N ASN A 889 30.83 -0.20 37.81
CA ASN A 889 30.72 -1.62 38.11
C ASN A 889 30.62 -2.49 36.85
N ASN A 890 30.92 -1.96 35.66
CA ASN A 890 30.89 -2.67 34.37
C ASN A 890 29.53 -3.35 34.07
N ASN A 891 28.42 -2.88 34.66
CA ASN A 891 27.09 -3.44 34.44
C ASN A 891 26.53 -3.00 33.08
N ARG A 892 26.33 -1.68 32.90
CA ARG A 892 25.72 -1.13 31.68
C ARG A 892 26.59 -1.34 30.43
N ALA A 893 27.91 -1.24 30.58
CA ALA A 893 28.88 -1.56 29.52
C ALA A 893 28.84 -3.02 29.07
N SER A 894 28.33 -3.95 29.90
CA SER A 894 28.28 -5.38 29.62
C SER A 894 26.91 -5.88 29.12
N ARG A 895 26.00 -4.97 28.77
CA ARG A 895 24.75 -5.31 28.07
C ARG A 895 25.04 -5.38 26.57
N HIS A 896 25.37 -6.58 26.09
CA HIS A 896 25.64 -6.84 24.68
C HIS A 896 24.44 -7.52 24.03
N LEU A 897 24.07 -7.07 22.83
CA LEU A 897 23.03 -7.67 22.00
C LEU A 897 23.54 -7.77 20.56
N MET A 898 22.82 -8.54 19.74
CA MET A 898 23.11 -8.75 18.32
C MET A 898 21.77 -8.75 17.57
N GLY A 899 21.76 -8.64 16.25
CA GLY A 899 20.55 -8.80 15.45
C GLY A 899 20.83 -8.94 13.96
N VAL A 900 19.80 -9.17 13.17
CA VAL A 900 19.86 -9.21 11.71
C VAL A 900 18.71 -8.41 11.11
N ALA A 901 19.00 -7.56 10.13
CA ALA A 901 18.04 -6.68 9.47
C ALA A 901 18.28 -6.60 7.97
N TYR A 902 17.22 -6.62 7.17
CA TYR A 902 17.27 -6.40 5.73
C TYR A 902 17.31 -4.89 5.42
N LEU A 903 18.45 -4.25 5.70
CA LEU A 903 18.63 -2.79 5.59
C LEU A 903 18.53 -2.25 4.15
N ASP A 904 18.83 -3.08 3.14
CA ASP A 904 18.59 -2.79 1.72
C ASP A 904 17.29 -3.43 1.18
N GLY A 905 16.50 -4.04 2.07
CA GLY A 905 15.28 -4.78 1.76
C GLY A 905 15.48 -6.12 1.06
N ARG A 906 16.72 -6.58 0.86
CA ARG A 906 17.06 -7.75 0.03
C ARG A 906 18.07 -8.71 0.66
N ARG A 907 19.04 -8.22 1.42
CA ARG A 907 20.10 -9.01 2.06
C ARG A 907 20.16 -8.72 3.57
N PRO A 908 20.43 -9.74 4.40
CA PRO A 908 20.66 -9.53 5.81
C PRO A 908 21.91 -8.68 6.07
N ALA A 909 21.83 -7.86 7.10
CA ALA A 909 22.94 -7.14 7.71
C ALA A 909 22.98 -7.48 9.20
N LEU A 910 24.18 -7.81 9.69
CA LEU A 910 24.47 -8.09 11.08
C LEU A 910 24.54 -6.78 11.88
N LEU A 911 23.82 -6.73 12.99
CA LEU A 911 23.82 -5.62 13.94
C LEU A 911 24.59 -6.04 15.20
N LEU A 912 25.56 -5.23 15.64
CA LEU A 912 26.28 -5.38 16.91
C LEU A 912 25.84 -4.26 17.87
N LEU A 913 25.30 -4.61 19.03
CA LEU A 913 24.69 -3.66 19.96
C LEU A 913 25.40 -3.66 21.32
N ARG A 914 25.55 -2.47 21.92
CA ARG A 914 26.08 -2.31 23.28
C ARG A 914 25.33 -1.23 24.06
N GLY A 915 24.96 -1.56 25.28
CA GLY A 915 24.25 -0.68 26.21
C GLY A 915 22.72 -0.70 26.06
N THR A 916 22.02 -0.42 27.16
CA THR A 916 20.56 -0.51 27.26
C THR A 916 19.99 0.63 28.11
N TYR A 917 20.44 0.73 29.36
CA TYR A 917 19.89 1.64 30.38
C TYR A 917 20.40 3.10 30.32
N THR A 918 21.40 3.40 29.49
CA THR A 918 22.09 4.70 29.44
C THR A 918 22.58 4.96 28.01
N LYS A 919 23.89 5.00 27.77
CA LYS A 919 24.48 5.04 26.42
C LYS A 919 24.06 3.78 25.66
N MET A 920 23.74 3.96 24.39
CA MET A 920 23.31 2.91 23.46
C MET A 920 24.10 3.06 22.16
N VAL A 921 24.70 1.99 21.66
CA VAL A 921 25.53 1.96 20.45
C VAL A 921 25.11 0.79 19.56
N VAL A 922 25.04 1.02 18.26
CA VAL A 922 24.69 0.03 17.24
C VAL A 922 25.64 0.17 16.05
N HIS A 923 26.33 -0.91 15.68
CA HIS A 923 27.12 -0.97 14.44
C HIS A 923 26.47 -1.97 13.47
N ALA A 924 26.33 -1.61 12.19
CA ALA A 924 25.78 -2.49 11.16
C ALA A 924 26.86 -2.93 10.16
N TYR A 925 26.83 -4.21 9.77
CA TYR A 925 27.77 -4.82 8.81
C TYR A 925 27.01 -5.76 7.85
N HIS A 926 27.43 -5.87 6.60
CA HIS A 926 27.10 -7.05 5.77
C HIS A 926 28.25 -8.06 5.85
N PHE A 927 27.94 -9.36 5.85
CA PHE A 927 28.93 -10.40 5.59
C PHE A 927 28.92 -10.69 4.09
N GLN A 928 30.03 -10.45 3.39
CA GLN A 928 30.16 -10.67 1.93
C GLN A 928 31.61 -11.03 1.60
N GLU A 929 31.82 -11.97 0.68
CA GLU A 929 33.16 -12.44 0.24
C GLU A 929 34.09 -12.86 1.39
N GLY A 930 33.51 -13.48 2.44
CA GLY A 930 34.24 -13.89 3.65
C GLY A 930 34.71 -12.73 4.53
N ARG A 931 34.05 -11.55 4.47
CA ARG A 931 34.42 -10.34 5.23
C ARG A 931 33.19 -9.62 5.78
N LEU A 932 33.33 -9.01 6.96
CA LEU A 932 32.34 -8.07 7.48
C LEU A 932 32.64 -6.65 6.96
N VAL A 933 31.76 -6.15 6.10
CA VAL A 933 31.83 -4.82 5.50
C VAL A 933 30.95 -3.85 6.31
N PRO A 934 31.49 -2.77 6.91
CA PRO A 934 30.69 -1.81 7.66
C PRO A 934 29.65 -1.11 6.77
N VAL A 935 28.43 -0.94 7.29
CA VAL A 935 27.33 -0.21 6.63
C VAL A 935 27.12 1.16 7.28
N TRP A 936 26.96 1.19 8.60
CA TRP A 936 26.89 2.42 9.39
C TRP A 936 27.17 2.15 10.88
N GLN A 937 27.35 3.21 11.66
CA GLN A 937 27.43 3.19 13.12
C GLN A 937 26.50 4.27 13.69
N TRP A 938 25.85 3.97 14.81
CA TRP A 938 24.97 4.88 15.53
C TRP A 938 25.28 4.85 17.03
N CYS A 939 25.23 6.01 17.67
CA CYS A 939 25.41 6.19 19.10
C CYS A 939 24.38 7.20 19.60
N GLY A 940 23.58 6.83 20.62
CA GLY A 940 22.54 7.68 21.16
C GLY A 940 23.05 8.98 21.79
N ASP A 941 24.34 9.06 22.11
CA ASP A 941 24.99 10.27 22.62
C ASP A 941 25.21 11.35 21.55
N ASP A 942 25.16 10.99 20.26
CA ASP A 942 25.34 11.92 19.13
C ASP A 942 24.01 12.53 18.66
N GLU A 943 22.88 11.93 19.03
CA GLU A 943 21.54 12.49 18.79
C GLU A 943 21.30 13.80 19.58
N ARG A 944 20.36 14.63 19.10
CA ARG A 944 20.08 15.96 19.68
C ARG A 944 18.56 16.15 19.89
N PRO A 945 18.03 15.99 21.12
CA PRO A 945 18.74 15.63 22.37
C PRO A 945 19.28 14.18 22.37
N PRO A 946 20.29 13.87 23.20
CA PRO A 946 20.82 12.51 23.32
C PRO A 946 19.76 11.47 23.71
N VAL A 947 19.71 10.36 22.96
CA VAL A 947 18.81 9.23 23.21
C VAL A 947 19.52 8.25 24.13
N ARG A 948 19.07 8.20 25.40
CA ARG A 948 19.64 7.34 26.43
C ARG A 948 18.58 6.54 27.17
N GLY A 949 18.91 5.32 27.56
CA GLY A 949 18.08 4.49 28.45
C GLY A 949 16.76 4.02 27.87
N GLN A 950 16.66 3.92 26.54
CA GLN A 950 15.45 3.48 25.82
C GLN A 950 15.55 2.04 25.32
N GLY A 951 16.69 1.36 25.56
CA GLY A 951 16.94 0.02 25.06
C GLY A 951 16.04 -1.03 25.73
N MET A 952 15.68 -2.08 25.00
CA MET A 952 15.02 -3.27 25.53
C MET A 952 16.02 -4.41 25.79
N HIS A 953 15.53 -5.50 26.35
CA HIS A 953 16.32 -6.71 26.63
C HIS A 953 16.37 -7.70 25.45
N GLY A 954 16.43 -7.16 24.22
CA GLY A 954 16.44 -7.84 22.93
C GLY A 954 16.49 -6.81 21.78
N VAL A 955 16.08 -7.18 20.57
CA VAL A 955 15.88 -6.27 19.43
C VAL A 955 14.83 -6.87 18.48
N HIS A 956 14.02 -6.04 17.82
CA HIS A 956 13.16 -6.46 16.71
C HIS A 956 13.58 -5.74 15.42
N THR A 957 13.48 -6.43 14.27
CA THR A 957 13.83 -5.89 12.95
C THR A 957 12.73 -6.23 11.95
N VAL A 958 12.15 -5.19 11.36
CA VAL A 958 10.87 -5.28 10.63
C VAL A 958 10.59 -3.98 9.88
N ASP A 959 9.97 -4.06 8.71
CA ASP A 959 9.47 -2.88 7.98
C ASP A 959 8.29 -2.24 8.73
N LEU A 960 8.46 -1.00 9.20
CA LEU A 960 7.45 -0.25 9.97
C LEU A 960 6.76 0.85 9.16
N ASP A 961 7.22 1.08 7.93
CA ASP A 961 7.03 2.30 7.16
C ASP A 961 6.45 2.02 5.76
N GLY A 962 6.64 0.79 5.26
CA GLY A 962 6.12 0.24 4.01
C GLY A 962 7.10 0.30 2.83
N ASP A 963 8.40 0.50 3.07
CA ASP A 963 9.41 0.68 2.02
C ASP A 963 10.15 -0.61 1.63
N GLY A 964 9.89 -1.71 2.32
CA GLY A 964 10.45 -3.05 2.10
C GLY A 964 11.75 -3.34 2.85
N ARG A 965 12.27 -2.39 3.65
CA ARG A 965 13.49 -2.52 4.45
C ARG A 965 13.17 -2.59 5.94
N ASP A 966 14.06 -3.20 6.70
CA ASP A 966 13.82 -3.41 8.12
C ASP A 966 14.31 -2.20 8.96
N GLU A 967 13.36 -1.52 9.62
CA GLU A 967 13.63 -0.65 10.78
C GLU A 967 14.17 -1.48 11.95
N ILE A 968 14.91 -0.83 12.86
CA ILE A 968 15.52 -1.48 14.03
C ILE A 968 14.85 -0.95 15.31
N VAL A 969 14.00 -1.75 15.92
CA VAL A 969 13.37 -1.46 17.22
C VAL A 969 14.34 -1.85 18.32
N LEU A 970 15.05 -0.85 18.86
CA LEU A 970 15.97 -1.02 19.99
C LEU A 970 15.25 -1.13 21.33
N GLY A 971 13.94 -0.88 21.38
CA GLY A 971 13.13 -0.75 22.58
C GLY A 971 12.15 0.42 22.43
N ALA A 972 12.18 1.39 23.33
CA ALA A 972 11.41 2.63 23.27
C ALA A 972 11.98 3.69 22.29
N ALA A 973 13.05 3.33 21.57
CA ALA A 973 13.60 4.09 20.45
C ALA A 973 13.79 3.18 19.23
N VAL A 974 13.59 3.74 18.04
CA VAL A 974 13.66 3.01 16.75
C VAL A 974 14.65 3.72 15.83
N LEU A 975 15.48 2.96 15.13
CA LEU A 975 16.36 3.46 14.08
C LEU A 975 15.83 3.09 12.70
N ARG A 976 16.00 3.99 11.73
CA ARG A 976 15.80 3.70 10.31
C ARG A 976 16.89 2.77 9.75
N PRO A 977 16.63 2.06 8.63
CA PRO A 977 17.61 1.21 7.94
C PRO A 977 18.97 1.86 7.65
N GLY A 978 19.02 3.19 7.55
CA GLY A 978 20.23 3.99 7.33
C GLY A 978 20.98 4.48 8.58
N GLY A 979 20.72 3.93 9.77
CA GLY A 979 21.52 4.21 10.96
C GLY A 979 21.26 5.57 11.63
N ARG A 980 20.02 6.04 11.59
CA ARG A 980 19.58 7.30 12.23
C ARG A 980 18.33 7.05 13.06
N LEU A 981 18.13 7.83 14.12
CA LEU A 981 16.87 7.80 14.87
C LEU A 981 15.66 8.05 13.94
N PHE A 982 14.67 7.16 14.04
CA PHE A 982 13.36 7.34 13.42
C PHE A 982 12.44 8.10 14.39
N TRP A 983 12.31 7.57 15.62
CA TRP A 983 11.60 8.19 16.72
C TRP A 983 12.08 7.64 18.08
N ASN A 984 11.72 8.34 19.15
CA ASN A 984 12.01 8.00 20.54
C ASN A 984 10.80 8.38 21.41
N LEU A 985 10.30 7.46 22.25
CA LEU A 985 9.22 7.74 23.21
C LEU A 985 9.70 8.55 24.41
N GLY A 986 10.97 8.45 24.79
CA GLY A 986 11.53 9.07 25.99
C GLY A 986 11.07 8.44 27.31
N MET A 987 10.26 7.38 27.26
CA MET A 987 9.65 6.73 28.44
C MET A 987 10.64 5.89 29.26
N GLY A 988 11.82 5.57 28.72
CA GLY A 988 12.85 4.78 29.41
C GLY A 988 12.90 3.34 28.93
N HIS A 989 13.42 2.45 29.76
CA HIS A 989 13.71 1.05 29.41
C HIS A 989 12.44 0.19 29.51
N PRO A 990 12.03 -0.48 28.41
CA PRO A 990 11.00 -1.50 28.42
C PRO A 990 11.57 -2.92 28.46
N ASP A 991 10.91 -3.77 29.22
CA ASP A 991 11.31 -5.16 29.45
C ASP A 991 10.47 -6.14 28.62
N ALA A 992 9.22 -5.76 28.34
CA ALA A 992 8.34 -6.39 27.39
C ALA A 992 8.15 -5.48 26.17
N VAL A 993 8.45 -6.00 24.97
CA VAL A 993 8.27 -5.31 23.68
C VAL A 993 7.86 -6.34 22.63
N TYR A 994 6.73 -6.11 21.95
CA TYR A 994 6.29 -6.92 20.82
C TYR A 994 5.83 -6.02 19.68
N VAL A 995 6.33 -6.27 18.47
CA VAL A 995 5.79 -5.67 17.24
C VAL A 995 4.82 -6.67 16.60
N SER A 996 3.63 -6.22 16.21
CA SER A 996 2.63 -7.04 15.52
C SER A 996 1.64 -6.17 14.76
N ASP A 997 0.93 -6.75 13.81
CA ASP A 997 -0.39 -6.26 13.46
C ASP A 997 -1.30 -6.52 14.68
N VAL A 998 -1.75 -5.46 15.34
CA VAL A 998 -2.68 -5.53 16.49
C VAL A 998 -4.06 -5.05 16.05
N LEU A 999 -4.06 -3.94 15.31
CA LEU A 999 -5.24 -3.27 14.78
C LEU A 999 -5.34 -3.47 13.25
N PRO A 1000 -5.78 -4.64 12.74
CA PRO A 1000 -5.74 -4.94 11.30
C PRO A 1000 -6.57 -4.00 10.42
N HIS A 1001 -7.45 -3.18 11.01
CA HIS A 1001 -8.22 -2.13 10.30
C HIS A 1001 -7.46 -0.80 10.17
N ARG A 1002 -6.19 -0.77 10.59
CA ARG A 1002 -5.31 0.39 10.59
C ARG A 1002 -4.06 0.07 9.79
N HIS A 1003 -3.67 0.97 8.89
CA HIS A 1003 -2.48 0.76 8.08
C HIS A 1003 -1.21 0.96 8.91
N GLY A 1004 -0.44 -0.11 9.12
CA GLY A 1004 0.84 -0.13 9.81
C GLY A 1004 0.92 -1.30 10.78
N LEU A 1005 1.99 -1.33 11.57
CA LEU A 1005 2.12 -2.23 12.72
C LEU A 1005 2.03 -1.41 14.01
N GLU A 1006 1.75 -2.09 15.11
CA GLU A 1006 1.82 -1.52 16.46
C GLU A 1006 2.95 -2.15 17.28
N ILE A 1007 3.42 -1.43 18.30
CA ILE A 1007 4.33 -1.94 19.31
C ILE A 1007 3.65 -1.93 20.68
N MET A 1008 3.59 -3.09 21.31
CA MET A 1008 3.08 -3.30 22.67
C MET A 1008 4.24 -3.28 23.66
N TYR A 1009 4.13 -2.47 24.71
CA TYR A 1009 5.18 -2.21 25.70
C TYR A 1009 4.77 -2.55 27.14
N GLY A 1010 5.75 -3.01 27.92
CA GLY A 1010 5.76 -2.99 29.39
C GLY A 1010 7.07 -2.41 29.91
N PHE A 1011 7.00 -1.34 30.72
CA PHE A 1011 8.16 -0.54 31.14
C PHE A 1011 8.76 -0.97 32.51
N GLU A 1012 10.05 -1.30 32.50
CA GLU A 1012 10.84 -1.55 33.73
C GLU A 1012 11.10 -0.23 34.49
N THR A 1013 11.16 0.87 33.74
CA THR A 1013 11.23 2.23 34.30
C THR A 1013 9.87 2.65 34.85
N ARG A 1014 9.81 2.99 36.14
CA ARG A 1014 8.64 3.51 36.85
C ARG A 1014 7.88 4.58 36.05
N GLN A 1015 6.59 4.34 35.79
CA GLN A 1015 5.70 5.29 35.12
C GLN A 1015 4.56 5.76 36.03
N PRO A 1016 4.18 7.06 36.01
CA PRO A 1016 2.97 7.53 36.70
C PRO A 1016 1.68 7.05 36.00
N ARG A 1017 1.74 6.80 34.69
CA ARG A 1017 0.71 6.22 33.81
C ARG A 1017 1.37 5.62 32.58
N HIS A 1018 0.65 4.75 31.87
CA HIS A 1018 1.04 4.18 30.57
C HIS A 1018 2.30 3.29 30.62
N GLY A 1019 2.65 2.75 31.79
CA GLY A 1019 3.71 1.75 31.95
C GLY A 1019 3.42 0.40 31.30
N ILE A 1020 2.16 0.18 30.89
CA ILE A 1020 1.75 -0.79 29.89
C ILE A 1020 1.00 0.01 28.81
N CYS A 1021 1.41 -0.08 27.54
CA CYS A 1021 0.82 0.72 26.46
C CYS A 1021 1.03 0.14 25.06
N LEU A 1022 0.23 0.62 24.10
CA LEU A 1022 0.33 0.34 22.67
C LEU A 1022 0.63 1.64 21.90
N VAL A 1023 1.57 1.60 20.96
CA VAL A 1023 1.90 2.73 20.08
C VAL A 1023 1.90 2.34 18.61
N GLU A 1024 1.71 3.32 17.73
CA GLU A 1024 1.95 3.21 16.28
C GLU A 1024 3.44 2.98 15.99
N ALA A 1025 3.80 1.83 15.41
CA ALA A 1025 5.21 1.48 15.20
C ALA A 1025 5.94 2.44 14.24
N ARG A 1026 5.20 3.09 13.32
CA ARG A 1026 5.76 4.09 12.40
C ARG A 1026 6.16 5.41 13.07
N THR A 1027 5.54 5.77 14.20
CA THR A 1027 5.62 7.15 14.74
C THR A 1027 5.91 7.26 16.24
N GLY A 1028 5.78 6.16 16.98
CA GLY A 1028 5.75 6.19 18.45
C GLY A 1028 4.48 6.83 19.03
N ARG A 1029 3.46 7.13 18.22
CA ARG A 1029 2.22 7.77 18.71
C ARG A 1029 1.44 6.79 19.58
N LEU A 1030 1.28 7.14 20.85
CA LEU A 1030 0.45 6.42 21.82
C LEU A 1030 -0.98 6.24 21.27
N ILE A 1031 -1.46 5.00 21.31
CA ILE A 1031 -2.84 4.63 20.94
C ILE A 1031 -3.66 4.48 22.22
N TRP A 1032 -3.16 3.71 23.18
CA TRP A 1032 -3.70 3.59 24.54
C TRP A 1032 -2.58 3.22 25.53
N GLY A 1033 -2.79 3.47 26.82
CA GLY A 1033 -1.91 2.98 27.88
C GLY A 1033 -2.60 3.02 29.25
N CYS A 1034 -2.16 2.18 30.19
CA CYS A 1034 -2.77 2.04 31.51
C CYS A 1034 -2.92 3.40 32.25
N ASP A 1035 -4.00 3.55 33.02
CA ASP A 1035 -4.37 4.79 33.70
C ASP A 1035 -3.83 4.89 35.15
N HIS A 1036 -3.40 3.74 35.70
CA HIS A 1036 -2.68 3.60 36.96
C HIS A 1036 -1.15 3.64 36.76
N PRO A 1037 -0.36 3.94 37.82
CA PRO A 1037 1.09 3.84 37.77
C PRO A 1037 1.59 2.39 37.70
N THR A 1038 2.85 2.25 37.28
CA THR A 1038 3.66 1.03 37.43
C THR A 1038 5.03 1.42 38.02
N ASP A 1039 5.64 0.55 38.82
CA ASP A 1039 6.95 0.80 39.41
C ASP A 1039 8.09 0.06 38.69
N HIS A 1040 7.88 -1.19 38.28
CA HIS A 1040 8.89 -2.04 37.63
C HIS A 1040 8.21 -3.24 36.91
N VAL A 1041 7.60 -3.00 35.74
CA VAL A 1041 7.05 -4.08 34.89
C VAL A 1041 8.23 -4.88 34.32
N HIS A 1042 8.25 -6.19 34.56
CA HIS A 1042 9.47 -6.97 34.42
C HIS A 1042 9.30 -8.27 33.66
N SER A 1043 10.40 -8.70 33.02
CA SER A 1043 10.46 -9.79 32.04
C SER A 1043 9.63 -9.49 30.78
N GLN A 1044 9.73 -10.38 29.80
CA GLN A 1044 9.10 -10.19 28.49
C GLN A 1044 7.56 -10.18 28.50
N GLY A 1045 6.90 -10.51 29.61
CA GLY A 1045 5.45 -10.71 29.66
C GLY A 1045 5.01 -11.89 28.79
N MET A 1046 3.81 -11.78 28.20
CA MET A 1046 3.32 -12.66 27.15
C MET A 1046 2.36 -11.92 26.23
N PHE A 1047 2.48 -12.12 24.92
CA PHE A 1047 1.67 -11.46 23.90
C PHE A 1047 1.16 -12.47 22.86
N GLY A 1048 -0.09 -12.30 22.43
CA GLY A 1048 -0.72 -13.07 21.37
C GLY A 1048 -2.22 -13.23 21.60
N ASP A 1049 -2.94 -13.70 20.58
CA ASP A 1049 -4.36 -14.08 20.68
C ASP A 1049 -4.45 -15.37 21.50
N PHE A 1050 -4.92 -15.30 22.76
CA PHE A 1050 -4.94 -16.45 23.67
C PHE A 1050 -6.19 -16.56 24.55
N ASP A 1051 -6.97 -15.50 24.77
CA ASP A 1051 -8.24 -15.56 25.50
C ASP A 1051 -9.43 -15.74 24.54
N PRO A 1052 -9.99 -16.95 24.37
CA PRO A 1052 -11.04 -17.22 23.38
C PRO A 1052 -12.36 -16.44 23.63
N ASP A 1053 -12.53 -15.86 24.83
CA ASP A 1053 -13.67 -15.01 25.16
C ASP A 1053 -13.49 -13.54 24.71
N HIS A 1054 -12.28 -13.14 24.29
CA HIS A 1054 -11.91 -11.78 23.90
C HIS A 1054 -11.24 -11.73 22.51
N PRO A 1055 -11.97 -11.45 21.41
CA PRO A 1055 -11.44 -11.59 20.05
C PRO A 1055 -10.32 -10.60 19.64
N GLY A 1056 -9.07 -10.96 19.90
CA GLY A 1056 -7.86 -10.28 19.43
C GLY A 1056 -6.60 -10.81 20.08
N PRO A 1057 -5.46 -10.13 19.93
CA PRO A 1057 -4.29 -10.37 20.77
C PRO A 1057 -4.43 -9.75 22.15
N GLU A 1058 -4.04 -10.50 23.17
CA GLU A 1058 -3.91 -10.07 24.56
C GLU A 1058 -2.45 -9.74 24.91
N PHE A 1059 -2.27 -8.96 25.97
CA PHE A 1059 -0.98 -8.71 26.59
C PHE A 1059 -1.03 -8.95 28.10
N TYR A 1060 -0.26 -9.93 28.57
CA TYR A 1060 -0.04 -10.23 29.99
C TYR A 1060 1.29 -9.63 30.46
N ALA A 1061 1.24 -8.84 31.53
CA ALA A 1061 2.41 -8.19 32.14
C ALA A 1061 2.27 -8.06 33.66
N GLY A 1062 3.36 -7.74 34.37
CA GLY A 1062 3.35 -7.70 35.82
C GLY A 1062 4.56 -7.09 36.51
N GLU A 1063 4.35 -6.69 37.76
CA GLU A 1063 5.35 -6.08 38.65
C GLU A 1063 6.28 -7.13 39.29
N LYS A 1064 7.60 -6.91 39.25
CA LYS A 1064 8.57 -7.81 39.90
C LYS A 1064 8.45 -7.88 41.41
N PHE A 1065 8.19 -6.72 42.03
CA PHE A 1065 8.24 -6.53 43.49
C PHE A 1065 6.87 -6.43 44.15
N LYS A 1066 5.79 -6.63 43.39
CA LYS A 1066 4.40 -6.58 43.85
C LYS A 1066 3.60 -7.76 43.29
N PRO A 1067 2.45 -8.13 43.88
CA PRO A 1067 1.57 -9.15 43.32
C PRO A 1067 0.82 -8.71 42.06
N ASP A 1068 0.86 -7.43 41.67
CA ASP A 1068 0.06 -6.89 40.57
C ASP A 1068 0.43 -7.52 39.22
N ARG A 1069 -0.56 -8.19 38.61
CA ARG A 1069 -0.52 -8.80 37.28
C ARG A 1069 -1.74 -8.32 36.52
N TRP A 1070 -1.61 -8.15 35.21
CA TRP A 1070 -2.69 -7.63 34.36
C TRP A 1070 -2.72 -8.36 33.03
N VAL A 1071 -3.93 -8.55 32.51
CA VAL A 1071 -4.19 -8.98 31.12
C VAL A 1071 -4.98 -7.88 30.44
N TYR A 1072 -4.42 -7.30 29.38
CA TYR A 1072 -5.10 -6.31 28.55
C TYR A 1072 -5.50 -6.91 27.20
N GLY A 1073 -6.67 -6.54 26.70
CA GLY A 1073 -6.96 -6.65 25.27
C GLY A 1073 -6.07 -5.65 24.54
N ALA A 1074 -5.14 -6.12 23.70
CA ALA A 1074 -4.16 -5.22 23.10
C ALA A 1074 -4.79 -4.26 22.09
N ARG A 1075 -5.99 -4.58 21.57
CA ARG A 1075 -6.75 -3.75 20.62
C ARG A 1075 -7.41 -2.52 21.25
N ASP A 1076 -8.07 -2.70 22.39
CA ASP A 1076 -8.90 -1.65 23.02
C ASP A 1076 -8.28 -1.06 24.29
N GLY A 1077 -7.19 -1.65 24.78
CA GLY A 1077 -6.53 -1.24 26.03
C GLY A 1077 -7.34 -1.58 27.28
N ARG A 1078 -8.37 -2.42 27.15
CA ARG A 1078 -9.22 -2.80 28.27
C ARG A 1078 -8.51 -3.80 29.16
N LEU A 1079 -8.47 -3.50 30.46
CA LEU A 1079 -8.09 -4.49 31.47
C LEU A 1079 -9.17 -5.59 31.52
N LEU A 1080 -8.78 -6.81 31.12
CA LEU A 1080 -9.65 -7.98 31.08
C LEU A 1080 -9.65 -8.72 32.41
N SER A 1081 -8.49 -8.84 33.05
CA SER A 1081 -8.33 -9.48 34.36
C SER A 1081 -7.05 -9.06 35.08
N GLN A 1082 -7.00 -9.36 36.38
CA GLN A 1082 -5.77 -9.36 37.18
C GLN A 1082 -5.60 -10.75 37.79
N GLU A 1083 -4.69 -11.55 37.25
CA GLU A 1083 -4.44 -12.94 37.67
C GLU A 1083 -2.96 -13.31 37.56
N ASP A 1084 -2.43 -14.11 38.49
CA ASP A 1084 -1.04 -14.59 38.42
C ASP A 1084 -0.98 -15.99 37.80
N LEU A 1085 -0.38 -16.09 36.62
CA LEU A 1085 -0.11 -17.36 35.95
C LEU A 1085 1.06 -18.13 36.63
N GLY A 1086 1.69 -17.54 37.65
CA GLY A 1086 2.83 -18.04 38.40
C GLY A 1086 4.14 -17.92 37.60
N SER A 1087 4.20 -16.93 36.72
CA SER A 1087 5.37 -16.56 35.90
C SER A 1087 5.17 -15.13 35.38
N LEU A 1088 6.26 -14.38 35.23
CA LEU A 1088 6.29 -13.13 34.43
C LEU A 1088 6.69 -13.39 32.96
N SER A 1089 7.03 -14.64 32.63
CA SER A 1089 7.46 -15.10 31.31
C SER A 1089 6.68 -16.36 30.86
N PRO A 1090 5.33 -16.38 30.82
CA PRO A 1090 4.62 -17.42 30.09
C PRO A 1090 4.80 -17.23 28.58
N CYS A 1091 4.47 -18.22 27.75
CA CYS A 1091 4.60 -18.13 26.29
C CYS A 1091 3.28 -18.51 25.60
N ALA A 1092 2.78 -17.65 24.72
CA ALA A 1092 1.62 -17.93 23.88
C ALA A 1092 2.08 -18.49 22.54
N LEU A 1093 1.69 -19.74 22.23
CA LEU A 1093 2.10 -20.46 21.03
C LEU A 1093 0.97 -21.24 20.34
N TRP A 1094 1.02 -21.34 19.00
CA TRP A 1094 0.05 -22.10 18.20
C TRP A 1094 0.25 -23.62 18.35
N TRP A 1095 -0.39 -24.21 19.37
CA TRP A 1095 -0.27 -25.64 19.68
C TRP A 1095 -1.41 -26.53 19.15
N ALA A 1096 -2.55 -25.93 18.80
CA ALA A 1096 -3.79 -26.62 18.44
C ALA A 1096 -4.36 -26.10 17.11
N ASP A 1097 -5.48 -26.68 16.67
CA ASP A 1097 -6.19 -26.25 15.47
C ASP A 1097 -7.01 -24.97 15.76
N GLY A 1098 -6.88 -23.94 14.91
CA GLY A 1098 -7.52 -22.64 15.12
C GLY A 1098 -6.54 -21.46 15.17
N TRP A 1099 -7.01 -20.26 15.49
CA TRP A 1099 -6.17 -19.06 15.59
C TRP A 1099 -5.72 -18.75 17.01
N ILE A 1100 -6.51 -19.13 18.02
CA ILE A 1100 -6.20 -18.98 19.45
C ILE A 1100 -4.92 -19.76 19.79
N ARG A 1101 -3.92 -19.06 20.32
CA ARG A 1101 -2.70 -19.65 20.89
C ARG A 1101 -3.01 -20.32 22.23
N TRP A 1102 -2.28 -21.39 22.53
CA TRP A 1102 -2.26 -21.98 23.85
C TRP A 1102 -1.17 -21.33 24.70
N VAL A 1103 -1.27 -21.46 26.02
CA VAL A 1103 -0.28 -20.91 26.96
C VAL A 1103 0.61 -22.03 27.47
N ALA A 1104 1.92 -21.89 27.24
CA ALA A 1104 2.95 -22.66 27.89
C ALA A 1104 3.42 -21.96 29.16
N VAL A 1105 3.14 -22.56 30.32
CA VAL A 1105 3.51 -22.02 31.64
C VAL A 1105 3.70 -23.14 32.67
N ARG A 1106 4.71 -23.01 33.55
CA ARG A 1106 4.98 -23.92 34.68
C ARG A 1106 4.99 -25.41 34.31
N GLY A 1107 5.55 -25.75 33.14
CA GLY A 1107 5.66 -27.14 32.66
C GLY A 1107 4.38 -27.70 32.03
N ARG A 1108 3.38 -26.88 31.76
CA ARG A 1108 2.10 -27.26 31.11
C ARG A 1108 1.88 -26.45 29.84
N ILE A 1109 1.23 -27.06 28.85
CA ILE A 1109 0.70 -26.41 27.66
C ILE A 1109 -0.81 -26.68 27.61
N GLY A 1110 -1.62 -25.63 27.42
CA GLY A 1110 -3.08 -25.75 27.41
C GLY A 1110 -3.77 -24.48 26.92
N PRO A 1111 -5.07 -24.53 26.61
CA PRO A 1111 -5.86 -23.34 26.35
C PRO A 1111 -5.89 -22.45 27.60
N TYR A 1112 -5.95 -21.14 27.40
CA TYR A 1112 -5.98 -20.16 28.50
C TYR A 1112 -7.16 -20.42 29.45
N ARG A 1113 -6.90 -20.28 30.76
CA ARG A 1113 -7.79 -20.66 31.90
C ARG A 1113 -8.34 -22.10 31.91
N GLY A 1114 -8.03 -22.93 30.90
CA GLY A 1114 -8.47 -24.31 30.80
C GLY A 1114 -7.51 -25.31 31.48
N PRO A 1115 -7.83 -26.62 31.41
CA PRO A 1115 -6.91 -27.64 31.89
C PRO A 1115 -5.63 -27.69 31.04
N GLY A 1116 -4.47 -27.81 31.68
CA GLY A 1116 -3.23 -28.14 30.98
C GLY A 1116 -3.33 -29.53 30.37
N MET A 1117 -3.33 -29.61 29.04
CA MET A 1117 -3.58 -30.84 28.27
C MET A 1117 -2.30 -31.56 27.83
N ASP A 1118 -1.19 -30.82 27.76
CA ASP A 1118 0.15 -31.28 27.42
C ASP A 1118 1.15 -30.76 28.46
N VAL A 1119 2.35 -31.35 28.55
CA VAL A 1119 3.38 -30.95 29.52
C VAL A 1119 4.79 -30.97 28.92
N TYR A 1120 5.67 -30.12 29.47
CA TYR A 1120 7.07 -30.01 29.09
C TYR A 1120 7.99 -30.00 30.32
N GLU A 1121 9.23 -30.45 30.15
CA GLU A 1121 10.27 -30.44 31.19
C GLU A 1121 11.37 -29.44 30.84
N GLY A 1122 12.00 -28.85 31.86
CA GLY A 1122 13.15 -27.97 31.69
C GLY A 1122 12.80 -26.48 31.46
N ARG A 1123 13.83 -25.69 31.15
CA ARG A 1123 13.70 -24.26 30.88
C ARG A 1123 13.46 -24.06 29.39
N VAL A 1124 12.42 -23.31 29.02
CA VAL A 1124 12.16 -22.92 27.61
C VAL A 1124 13.30 -22.02 27.12
N VAL A 1125 13.80 -22.29 25.91
CA VAL A 1125 14.93 -21.58 25.30
C VAL A 1125 14.60 -21.00 23.91
N ALA A 1126 13.61 -21.56 23.21
CA ALA A 1126 13.02 -21.02 21.99
C ALA A 1126 11.56 -21.50 21.83
N VAL A 1127 10.76 -20.76 21.06
CA VAL A 1127 9.40 -21.10 20.66
C VAL A 1127 9.23 -20.69 19.20
N GLY A 1128 8.64 -21.54 18.37
CA GLY A 1128 8.27 -21.20 17.00
C GLY A 1128 8.11 -22.41 16.07
N ASP A 1129 7.62 -22.19 14.85
CA ASP A 1129 7.56 -23.18 13.76
C ASP A 1129 8.99 -23.61 13.38
N VAL A 1130 9.36 -24.84 13.75
CA VAL A 1130 10.70 -25.41 13.51
C VAL A 1130 10.59 -26.75 12.79
N LEU A 1131 9.55 -27.54 13.05
CA LEU A 1131 9.25 -28.84 12.47
C LEU A 1131 7.74 -28.98 12.19
N GLY A 1132 7.33 -30.02 11.47
CA GLY A 1132 5.90 -30.28 11.24
C GLY A 1132 5.23 -29.27 10.32
N ASP A 1133 3.95 -28.97 10.58
CA ASP A 1133 3.18 -27.92 9.90
C ASP A 1133 3.24 -26.59 10.67
N TRP A 1134 2.41 -25.60 10.30
CA TRP A 1134 2.40 -24.21 10.78
C TRP A 1134 2.31 -23.95 12.31
N ARG A 1135 2.33 -24.99 13.13
CA ARG A 1135 2.20 -24.93 14.59
C ARG A 1135 3.57 -24.88 15.23
N GLU A 1136 3.63 -24.33 16.44
CA GLU A 1136 4.90 -23.91 17.02
C GLU A 1136 5.46 -24.96 17.97
N GLU A 1137 6.71 -25.37 17.74
CA GLU A 1137 7.50 -26.12 18.69
C GLU A 1137 7.83 -25.29 19.93
N LEU A 1138 7.97 -25.99 21.05
CA LEU A 1138 8.51 -25.45 22.29
C LEU A 1138 9.84 -26.15 22.61
N ILE A 1139 10.95 -25.43 22.49
CA ILE A 1139 12.29 -25.98 22.71
C ILE A 1139 12.72 -25.73 24.15
N THR A 1140 13.17 -26.79 24.84
CA THR A 1140 13.65 -26.72 26.23
C THR A 1140 15.04 -27.30 26.43
N CYS A 1141 15.67 -26.86 27.52
CA CYS A 1141 16.90 -27.42 28.05
C CYS A 1141 16.64 -28.26 29.32
N VAL A 1142 17.02 -29.53 29.26
CA VAL A 1142 17.20 -30.45 30.40
C VAL A 1142 18.69 -30.84 30.52
N PRO A 1143 19.14 -31.50 31.61
CA PRO A 1143 20.54 -31.95 31.70
C PRO A 1143 20.85 -32.98 30.62
N GLY A 1144 21.83 -32.70 29.76
CA GLY A 1144 22.28 -33.60 28.69
C GLY A 1144 21.36 -33.71 27.47
N GLU A 1145 20.23 -33.00 27.40
CA GLU A 1145 19.36 -32.99 26.21
C GLU A 1145 18.82 -31.58 25.90
N LEU A 1146 18.77 -31.26 24.61
CA LEU A 1146 17.81 -30.30 24.05
C LEU A 1146 16.57 -31.10 23.64
N ARG A 1147 15.37 -30.63 24.03
CA ARG A 1147 14.09 -31.25 23.65
C ARG A 1147 13.25 -30.29 22.83
N ILE A 1148 12.70 -30.79 21.74
CA ILE A 1148 11.85 -30.06 20.79
C ILE A 1148 10.44 -30.62 20.95
N TYR A 1149 9.61 -30.01 21.80
CA TYR A 1149 8.24 -30.45 22.02
C TYR A 1149 7.36 -30.01 20.84
N THR A 1150 6.60 -30.94 20.27
CA THR A 1150 5.74 -30.72 19.10
C THR A 1150 4.36 -31.35 19.29
N THR A 1151 3.36 -30.83 18.58
CA THR A 1151 1.95 -31.22 18.73
C THR A 1151 1.59 -32.43 17.86
N THR A 1152 1.13 -33.52 18.47
CA THR A 1152 0.60 -34.71 17.75
C THR A 1152 -0.93 -34.67 17.61
N ARG A 1153 -1.53 -33.51 17.87
CA ARG A 1153 -2.97 -33.27 17.78
C ARG A 1153 -3.31 -33.06 16.29
N PRO A 1154 -4.31 -33.76 15.70
CA PRO A 1154 -4.72 -33.49 14.32
C PRO A 1154 -5.24 -32.07 14.14
N SER A 1155 -4.95 -31.44 12.99
CA SER A 1155 -5.51 -30.14 12.59
C SER A 1155 -6.18 -30.26 11.22
N GLY A 1156 -7.37 -29.67 11.08
CA GLY A 1156 -8.07 -29.49 9.82
C GLY A 1156 -7.67 -28.21 9.07
N SER A 1157 -6.76 -27.42 9.62
CA SER A 1157 -6.23 -26.19 9.01
C SER A 1157 -4.91 -26.45 8.28
N ARG A 1158 -4.72 -25.76 7.16
CA ARG A 1158 -3.44 -25.63 6.45
C ARG A 1158 -3.05 -24.17 6.41
N ARG A 1159 -1.82 -23.84 6.81
CA ARG A 1159 -1.20 -22.52 6.65
C ARG A 1159 0.23 -22.69 6.14
N LEU A 1160 0.83 -21.58 5.71
CA LEU A 1160 2.23 -21.54 5.33
C LEU A 1160 3.12 -21.68 6.58
N CYS A 1161 4.31 -22.22 6.41
CA CYS A 1161 5.35 -22.18 7.44
C CYS A 1161 5.71 -20.72 7.79
N TRP A 1162 5.72 -20.38 9.08
CA TRP A 1162 5.94 -19.00 9.56
C TRP A 1162 7.37 -18.50 9.31
N LEU A 1163 8.34 -19.39 9.12
CA LEU A 1163 9.72 -19.07 8.73
C LEU A 1163 9.81 -18.34 7.36
N HIS A 1164 8.72 -18.28 6.61
CA HIS A 1164 8.61 -17.46 5.39
C HIS A 1164 8.13 -16.02 5.63
N ASP A 1165 7.72 -15.64 6.86
CA ASP A 1165 7.57 -14.24 7.27
C ASP A 1165 8.95 -13.74 7.75
N ARG A 1166 9.42 -12.61 7.19
CA ARG A 1166 10.75 -12.09 7.49
C ARG A 1166 10.92 -11.76 8.97
N ALA A 1167 9.98 -11.02 9.58
CA ALA A 1167 10.09 -10.58 10.97
C ALA A 1167 9.93 -11.75 11.95
N TYR A 1168 9.11 -12.75 11.59
CA TYR A 1168 9.03 -14.00 12.35
C TYR A 1168 10.38 -14.74 12.33
N ARG A 1169 11.02 -14.87 11.16
CA ARG A 1169 12.31 -15.56 11.01
C ARG A 1169 13.49 -14.80 11.64
N THR A 1170 13.54 -13.47 11.55
CA THR A 1170 14.55 -12.67 12.27
C THR A 1170 14.29 -12.70 13.78
N GLY A 1171 13.03 -12.58 14.22
CA GLY A 1171 12.63 -12.73 15.62
C GLY A 1171 13.05 -14.08 16.22
N LEU A 1172 12.89 -15.18 15.47
CA LEU A 1172 13.36 -16.51 15.90
C LEU A 1172 14.89 -16.59 15.98
N ALA A 1173 15.63 -15.88 15.12
CA ALA A 1173 17.09 -15.74 15.26
C ALA A 1173 17.45 -14.94 16.52
N HIS A 1174 16.70 -13.86 16.81
CA HIS A 1174 16.94 -12.97 17.95
C HIS A 1174 16.63 -13.62 19.31
N ALA A 1175 15.75 -14.62 19.35
CA ALA A 1175 15.50 -15.42 20.55
C ALA A 1175 16.79 -16.07 21.12
N ALA A 1176 17.84 -16.22 20.32
CA ALA A 1176 19.15 -16.77 20.71
C ALA A 1176 19.99 -15.87 21.64
N MET A 1177 19.60 -14.61 21.88
CA MET A 1177 20.19 -13.74 22.93
C MET A 1177 19.13 -13.11 23.84
N GLY A 1178 19.55 -12.33 24.84
CA GLY A 1178 18.66 -11.51 25.68
C GLY A 1178 17.51 -12.29 26.34
N TYR A 1179 16.38 -11.63 26.54
CA TYR A 1179 15.13 -12.26 26.96
C TYR A 1179 14.48 -13.02 25.81
N LEU A 1180 13.74 -14.09 26.13
CA LEU A 1180 13.07 -14.91 25.12
C LEU A 1180 11.74 -14.25 24.72
N PHE A 1181 11.75 -13.47 23.65
CA PHE A 1181 10.55 -13.01 22.97
C PHE A 1181 10.12 -14.06 21.93
N PRO A 1182 8.93 -14.70 22.07
CA PRO A 1182 8.39 -15.52 20.99
C PRO A 1182 8.14 -14.67 19.74
N PRO A 1183 8.52 -15.14 18.54
CA PRO A 1183 8.39 -14.39 17.29
C PRO A 1183 6.92 -14.09 16.95
N GLN A 1184 6.71 -13.04 16.15
CA GLN A 1184 5.40 -12.53 15.76
C GLN A 1184 5.39 -12.26 14.25
N PRO A 1185 4.36 -12.69 13.50
CA PRO A 1185 4.27 -12.42 12.07
C PRO A 1185 3.67 -11.03 11.79
N THR A 1186 4.02 -10.47 10.64
CA THR A 1186 3.63 -9.12 10.16
C THR A 1186 2.21 -9.05 9.57
N GLY A 1187 1.33 -9.99 9.90
CA GLY A 1187 0.03 -10.16 9.23
C GLY A 1187 0.12 -10.70 7.78
N SER A 1188 1.23 -10.43 7.08
CA SER A 1188 1.44 -10.77 5.66
C SER A 1188 1.15 -12.22 5.31
N LEU A 1189 1.56 -13.20 6.14
CA LEU A 1189 1.27 -14.62 5.94
C LEU A 1189 -0.09 -15.09 6.46
N ILE A 1190 -0.72 -14.37 7.42
CA ILE A 1190 -2.03 -14.73 8.00
C ILE A 1190 -3.11 -14.86 6.92
N LEU A 1191 -2.97 -14.11 5.82
CA LEU A 1191 -3.91 -14.02 4.71
C LEU A 1191 -3.66 -15.02 3.55
N THR A 1192 -2.63 -15.87 3.61
CA THR A 1192 -2.04 -16.48 2.39
C THR A 1192 -2.52 -17.88 2.00
N VAL A 1193 -3.32 -18.58 2.80
CA VAL A 1193 -3.74 -19.96 2.49
C VAL A 1193 -5.25 -20.16 2.62
N PRO A 1194 -5.94 -20.50 1.51
CA PRO A 1194 -7.31 -21.00 1.50
C PRO A 1194 -7.39 -22.55 1.62
#